data_AF-A0A962GYU0-F1
#
_entry.id   AF-A0A962GYU0-F1
#
_cell.length_a   1.000
_cell.length_b   1.000
_cell.length_c   1.000
_cell.angle_alpha   90.00
_cell.angle_beta   90.00
_cell.angle_gamma   90.00
#
_symmetry.space_group_name_H-M   'P 1'
#
loop_
_entity.id
_entity.type
_entity.pdbx_description
1 polymer ?
#
loop_
_entity_poly.entity_id
_entity_poly.type
_entity_poly.pdbx_seq_one_letter_code
_entity_poly.pdbx_strand_id
1 'polypeptide(L)'
;MKALLILTITALAAVLSLPCAAQSYTGTNVGAIPDGLPAGVERYGPPRDVYFDVGLLRTVSRVTVSFTATHAYVGDLRVTLIAPNGNSHLLFARTGALDASSFGYSSDLDGSYTFTDDPAIAGNWWIGAANNPVPGGSYRTVISGGAGVSNPPPVTSINTQFLSTPANGRWILRFEDGYNTDTGAVSAATLNLTLVGSTRTVTNANDSGSGSLRGALLAANSGDYIRFATPFFASARTIELLTPLPVINQSIAIQGPGAAFLTIRPAATAGDMRIFEIAQGVAGVSLSGMTTNGGRVGGVGGAISTRSTLTLSGMHVSGNRSEIGGAGIGFVFAGGQIIDSTISGNTSPALAGAIYAFGGNGRPLRILNSTISGNYAFAAGGVFFATDNGSIDLEVINSTVANNRGGNGEANGVYVRADGPGSASARIRNSIVANNGAANFQTGVSSGGTATITSLGFNLSEDYNGALTTLGTDVTGDPKLGPLAPLGGSTPTHLLLGGSAALNAGNTSGSVIDQRGQPRPWGAPAASNGGDGADIGAVEMRSFTVINTNDSGIGSLRDAIVAANADTELNDIVFLDGLFASPRAITLESALPDINNAITISGPGADKLSIRRGSTAPLFRLFTISSGLEVAALTGIKLQNGSVNGFGGGIDSQSPLTLAGVHVLGNFAGAGGAGVSLFSAGGTFLDSTFNGNTTPGRPAGIYVRNSGALPLRIVNSTISGNTAGGTDGAILNLADAGASSSIELINSTVAENAGTATGGIASVSLGGDSATAEVRNTIVTDNAPNNLGTFASTGVASLRSRGYNLSNTNDGSFFDQVSDQNNINPQLLPLALNGGTTPTHGLIASSAAVDAGDSGGSGVLTDQRGVARPIDLPLANVGDGTDIGAFEAEPDNVFANGFE
;
A
#
# COMPACT_ATOMS: atom_id res chain seq x y z
N MET A 1 30.25 -41.77 17.68
CA MET A 1 29.56 -40.90 18.65
C MET A 1 28.89 -39.68 18.03
N LYS A 2 29.54 -38.87 17.16
CA LYS A 2 28.88 -37.73 16.47
C LYS A 2 27.70 -38.13 15.56
N ALA A 3 27.76 -39.26 14.87
CA ALA A 3 26.64 -39.77 14.07
C ALA A 3 25.46 -40.30 14.91
N LEU A 4 25.73 -40.79 16.13
CA LEU A 4 24.70 -41.31 17.04
C LEU A 4 24.00 -40.18 17.82
N LEU A 5 24.67 -39.03 18.00
CA LEU A 5 24.12 -37.81 18.61
C LEU A 5 23.24 -37.00 17.63
N ILE A 6 23.52 -37.06 16.33
CA ILE A 6 22.70 -36.43 15.27
C ILE A 6 21.40 -37.24 15.06
N LEU A 7 21.45 -38.57 15.20
CA LEU A 7 20.27 -39.44 15.08
C LEU A 7 19.32 -39.33 16.29
N THR A 8 19.84 -39.09 17.49
CA THR A 8 19.01 -38.91 18.69
C THR A 8 18.41 -37.52 18.79
N ILE A 9 19.04 -36.47 18.25
CA ILE A 9 18.46 -35.11 18.20
C ILE A 9 17.38 -34.98 17.11
N THR A 10 17.54 -35.67 15.96
CA THR A 10 16.51 -35.71 14.91
C THR A 10 15.28 -36.54 15.32
N ALA A 11 15.49 -37.64 16.06
CA ALA A 11 14.38 -38.42 16.62
C ALA A 11 13.68 -37.70 17.80
N LEU A 12 14.40 -36.92 18.61
CA LEU A 12 13.79 -36.17 19.72
C LEU A 12 13.09 -34.87 19.27
N ALA A 13 13.55 -34.23 18.18
CA ALA A 13 12.85 -33.11 17.55
C ALA A 13 11.55 -33.55 16.84
N ALA A 14 11.52 -34.75 16.26
CA ALA A 14 10.30 -35.33 15.67
C ALA A 14 9.22 -35.68 16.71
N VAL A 15 9.60 -35.83 17.99
CA VAL A 15 8.67 -36.15 19.09
C VAL A 15 8.10 -34.88 19.77
N LEU A 16 8.62 -33.69 19.46
CA LEU A 16 8.14 -32.40 20.02
C LEU A 16 7.32 -31.53 19.04
N SER A 17 7.06 -32.01 17.83
CA SER A 17 6.18 -31.32 16.86
C SER A 17 5.09 -32.24 16.31
N LEU A 18 4.50 -33.09 17.16
CA LEU A 18 3.29 -33.82 16.75
C LEU A 18 2.21 -32.80 16.37
N PRO A 19 1.58 -32.92 15.18
CA PRO A 19 0.41 -32.12 14.87
C PRO A 19 -0.59 -32.29 16.01
N CYS A 20 -1.08 -31.16 16.54
CA CYS A 20 -2.17 -31.24 17.50
C CYS A 20 -3.37 -31.86 16.79
N ALA A 21 -4.23 -32.58 17.53
CA ALA A 21 -5.52 -33.00 16.98
C ALA A 21 -6.22 -31.78 16.35
N ALA A 22 -6.99 -32.02 15.28
CA ALA A 22 -7.75 -30.95 14.65
C ALA A 22 -8.61 -30.25 15.70
N GLN A 23 -8.54 -28.93 15.75
CA GLN A 23 -9.35 -28.11 16.62
C GLN A 23 -10.57 -27.63 15.86
N SER A 24 -11.75 -27.89 16.44
CA SER A 24 -13.03 -27.51 15.86
C SER A 24 -13.48 -26.16 16.41
N TYR A 25 -13.83 -25.25 15.51
CA TYR A 25 -14.40 -23.95 15.81
C TYR A 25 -15.80 -23.91 15.23
N THR A 26 -16.80 -23.66 16.08
CA THR A 26 -18.19 -23.53 15.66
C THR A 26 -18.40 -22.16 15.02
N GLY A 27 -19.01 -22.15 13.85
CA GLY A 27 -19.37 -20.94 13.13
C GLY A 27 -20.46 -20.16 13.87
N THR A 28 -20.27 -18.86 13.96
CA THR A 28 -21.28 -17.90 14.46
C THR A 28 -21.82 -17.06 13.31
N ASN A 29 -22.91 -16.32 13.51
CA ASN A 29 -23.58 -15.52 12.47
C ASN A 29 -24.19 -16.33 11.31
N VAL A 30 -24.66 -17.55 11.61
CA VAL A 30 -25.47 -18.36 10.69
C VAL A 30 -26.86 -17.74 10.45
N GLY A 31 -27.54 -18.13 9.37
CA GLY A 31 -28.87 -17.61 9.04
C GLY A 31 -29.13 -17.59 7.54
N ALA A 32 -30.12 -16.81 7.13
CA ALA A 32 -30.47 -16.62 5.72
C ALA A 32 -29.26 -16.13 4.91
N ILE A 33 -29.05 -16.72 3.75
CA ILE A 33 -28.15 -16.23 2.71
C ILE A 33 -28.92 -15.12 2.00
N PRO A 34 -28.47 -13.85 2.07
CA PRO A 34 -29.17 -12.77 1.40
C PRO A 34 -29.17 -12.97 -0.12
N ASP A 35 -30.33 -12.78 -0.73
CA ASP A 35 -30.51 -12.89 -2.17
C ASP A 35 -29.60 -11.92 -2.93
N GLY A 36 -29.25 -12.33 -4.13
CA GLY A 36 -28.50 -11.58 -5.11
C GLY A 36 -29.28 -10.46 -5.80
N LEU A 37 -28.69 -9.95 -6.87
CA LEU A 37 -29.30 -8.92 -7.73
C LEU A 37 -30.09 -9.57 -8.88
N PRO A 38 -30.97 -8.82 -9.59
CA PRO A 38 -31.75 -9.36 -10.70
C PRO A 38 -30.89 -9.98 -11.80
N ALA A 39 -31.48 -10.89 -12.59
CA ALA A 39 -30.85 -11.71 -13.64
C ALA A 39 -29.52 -11.21 -14.21
N GLY A 40 -28.46 -11.98 -13.94
CA GLY A 40 -27.14 -11.85 -14.54
C GLY A 40 -26.14 -12.74 -13.81
N VAL A 41 -25.13 -13.21 -14.52
CA VAL A 41 -24.11 -14.10 -13.94
C VAL A 41 -23.27 -13.33 -12.91
N GLU A 42 -22.98 -13.97 -11.77
CA GLU A 42 -22.13 -13.43 -10.70
C GLU A 42 -22.61 -12.07 -10.14
N ARG A 43 -23.91 -11.78 -10.22
CA ARG A 43 -24.50 -10.57 -9.64
C ARG A 43 -24.85 -10.79 -8.16
N TYR A 44 -23.79 -11.00 -7.39
CA TYR A 44 -23.89 -11.38 -5.99
C TYR A 44 -24.52 -10.30 -5.11
N GLY A 45 -25.35 -10.73 -4.17
CA GLY A 45 -25.93 -9.88 -3.13
C GLY A 45 -24.99 -9.72 -1.94
N PRO A 46 -25.44 -9.04 -0.87
CA PRO A 46 -24.71 -8.96 0.38
C PRO A 46 -24.34 -10.36 0.91
N PRO A 47 -23.10 -10.59 1.37
CA PRO A 47 -22.71 -11.92 1.79
C PRO A 47 -23.32 -12.32 3.13
N ARG A 48 -23.50 -13.62 3.29
CA ARG A 48 -23.60 -14.27 4.60
C ARG A 48 -22.22 -14.74 5.04
N ASP A 49 -21.64 -13.98 5.96
CA ASP A 49 -20.36 -14.34 6.58
C ASP A 49 -20.56 -15.11 7.88
N VAL A 50 -20.11 -16.36 7.90
CA VAL A 50 -20.05 -17.19 9.10
C VAL A 50 -18.66 -17.05 9.73
N TYR A 51 -18.60 -16.64 10.99
CA TYR A 51 -17.34 -16.29 11.66
C TYR A 51 -16.81 -17.41 12.55
N PHE A 52 -15.51 -17.64 12.48
CA PHE A 52 -14.76 -18.51 13.41
C PHE A 52 -13.63 -17.72 14.06
N ASP A 53 -13.74 -17.47 15.36
CA ASP A 53 -12.72 -16.73 16.12
C ASP A 53 -11.67 -17.69 16.70
N VAL A 54 -10.43 -17.58 16.22
CA VAL A 54 -9.32 -18.47 16.59
C VAL A 54 -8.28 -17.69 17.38
N GLY A 55 -8.04 -18.07 18.64
CA GLY A 55 -7.10 -17.35 19.52
C GLY A 55 -5.65 -17.85 19.50
N LEU A 56 -5.35 -18.95 18.79
CA LEU A 56 -4.06 -19.63 18.92
C LEU A 56 -2.98 -19.08 17.98
N LEU A 57 -1.85 -18.70 18.57
CA LEU A 57 -0.66 -18.19 17.89
C LEU A 57 0.17 -19.31 17.25
N ARG A 58 -0.41 -20.06 16.33
CA ARG A 58 0.27 -21.14 15.57
C ARG A 58 -0.06 -21.02 14.09
N THR A 59 0.58 -21.85 13.27
CA THR A 59 0.25 -21.92 11.84
C THR A 59 -0.66 -23.11 11.53
N VAL A 60 -1.40 -22.97 10.44
CA VAL A 60 -2.27 -24.00 9.88
C VAL A 60 -1.47 -24.99 9.03
N SER A 61 -1.77 -26.28 9.19
CA SER A 61 -1.24 -27.37 8.34
C SER A 61 -2.31 -28.14 7.58
N ARG A 62 -3.53 -28.22 8.12
CA ARG A 62 -4.69 -28.80 7.44
C ARG A 62 -5.95 -28.01 7.79
N VAL A 63 -6.84 -27.92 6.83
CA VAL A 63 -8.14 -27.27 6.93
C VAL A 63 -9.20 -28.27 6.51
N THR A 64 -10.31 -28.30 7.26
CA THR A 64 -11.55 -28.91 6.82
C THR A 64 -12.68 -28.00 7.25
N VAL A 65 -13.53 -27.62 6.31
CA VAL A 65 -14.67 -26.76 6.59
C VAL A 65 -15.95 -27.51 6.25
N SER A 66 -16.89 -27.52 7.19
CA SER A 66 -18.18 -28.16 7.04
C SER A 66 -19.27 -27.13 7.24
N PHE A 67 -20.36 -27.25 6.50
CA PHE A 67 -21.57 -26.46 6.73
C PHE A 67 -22.83 -27.25 6.41
N THR A 68 -23.93 -26.89 7.07
CA THR A 68 -25.28 -27.35 6.73
C THR A 68 -26.01 -26.18 6.11
N ALA A 69 -26.47 -26.34 4.88
CA ALA A 69 -27.17 -25.28 4.16
C ALA A 69 -28.30 -25.83 3.29
N THR A 70 -29.32 -25.01 3.13
CA THR A 70 -30.34 -25.13 2.08
C THR A 70 -30.18 -23.95 1.14
N HIS A 71 -30.20 -24.14 -0.18
CA HIS A 71 -30.16 -23.04 -1.15
C HIS A 71 -30.64 -23.58 -2.50
N ALA A 72 -31.55 -22.86 -3.15
CA ALA A 72 -32.08 -23.27 -4.44
C ALA A 72 -31.12 -22.78 -5.53
N TYR A 73 -30.59 -23.70 -6.36
CA TYR A 73 -29.60 -23.42 -7.41
C TYR A 73 -28.13 -23.23 -6.91
N VAL A 74 -27.23 -24.16 -7.24
CA VAL A 74 -25.79 -24.09 -6.85
C VAL A 74 -24.90 -23.40 -7.89
N GLY A 75 -25.43 -23.13 -9.07
CA GLY A 75 -24.70 -22.51 -10.16
C GLY A 75 -24.44 -21.01 -9.95
N ASP A 76 -25.35 -20.32 -9.27
CA ASP A 76 -25.25 -18.90 -8.89
C ASP A 76 -24.70 -18.71 -7.47
N LEU A 77 -24.62 -19.75 -6.64
CA LEU A 77 -23.98 -19.66 -5.31
C LEU A 77 -22.45 -19.68 -5.38
N ARG A 78 -21.80 -18.77 -4.64
CA ARG A 78 -20.35 -18.77 -4.37
C ARG A 78 -20.07 -18.98 -2.88
N VAL A 79 -19.12 -19.86 -2.59
CA VAL A 79 -18.68 -20.12 -1.22
C VAL A 79 -17.16 -20.06 -1.10
N THR A 80 -16.66 -19.21 -0.20
CA THR A 80 -15.22 -18.94 -0.02
C THR A 80 -14.84 -19.01 1.46
N LEU A 81 -13.71 -19.67 1.77
CA LEU A 81 -13.08 -19.59 3.09
C LEU A 81 -11.99 -18.53 3.08
N ILE A 82 -11.93 -17.68 4.10
CA ILE A 82 -10.99 -16.57 4.22
C ILE A 82 -10.33 -16.62 5.61
N ALA A 83 -9.00 -16.57 5.63
CA ALA A 83 -8.18 -16.53 6.84
C ALA A 83 -7.98 -15.09 7.33
N PRO A 84 -7.52 -14.89 8.58
CA PRO A 84 -7.34 -13.56 9.18
C PRO A 84 -6.35 -12.66 8.44
N ASN A 85 -5.39 -13.24 7.71
CA ASN A 85 -4.44 -12.50 6.88
C ASN A 85 -4.96 -12.30 5.43
N GLY A 86 -6.25 -12.48 5.19
CA GLY A 86 -6.87 -12.32 3.85
C GLY A 86 -6.60 -13.46 2.88
N ASN A 87 -5.68 -14.40 3.21
CA ASN A 87 -5.51 -15.63 2.43
C ASN A 87 -6.88 -16.27 2.25
N SER A 88 -7.26 -16.62 1.02
CA SER A 88 -8.60 -17.12 0.73
C SER A 88 -8.55 -18.31 -0.21
N HIS A 89 -9.57 -19.17 -0.09
CA HIS A 89 -9.75 -20.33 -0.96
C HIS A 89 -11.22 -20.45 -1.36
N LEU A 90 -11.45 -20.50 -2.67
CA LEU A 90 -12.76 -20.80 -3.22
C LEU A 90 -13.10 -22.27 -2.95
N LEU A 91 -14.26 -22.54 -2.33
CA LEU A 91 -14.76 -23.90 -2.21
C LEU A 91 -15.43 -24.33 -3.52
N PHE A 92 -16.35 -23.48 -4.01
CA PHE A 92 -16.96 -23.55 -5.33
C PHE A 92 -17.61 -22.21 -5.72
N ALA A 93 -17.73 -21.98 -7.03
CA ALA A 93 -18.58 -20.98 -7.64
C ALA A 93 -18.87 -21.40 -9.08
N ARG A 94 -19.96 -20.90 -9.66
CA ARG A 94 -20.32 -21.14 -11.07
C ARG A 94 -20.36 -22.63 -11.41
N THR A 95 -20.89 -23.43 -10.48
CA THR A 95 -20.86 -24.88 -10.55
C THR A 95 -21.53 -25.37 -11.85
N GLY A 96 -20.80 -26.03 -12.74
CA GLY A 96 -21.34 -26.53 -14.02
C GLY A 96 -21.30 -25.54 -15.19
N ALA A 97 -20.84 -24.29 -15.01
CA ALA A 97 -20.76 -23.30 -16.08
C ALA A 97 -19.52 -23.53 -16.98
N LEU A 98 -19.72 -23.59 -18.30
CA LEU A 98 -18.65 -23.85 -19.29
C LEU A 98 -18.32 -22.66 -20.20
N ASP A 99 -19.09 -21.58 -20.08
CA ASP A 99 -18.93 -20.35 -20.82
C ASP A 99 -19.13 -19.14 -19.90
N ALA A 100 -18.79 -17.93 -20.37
CA ALA A 100 -18.83 -16.71 -19.56
C ALA A 100 -20.24 -16.31 -19.13
N SER A 101 -21.28 -16.73 -19.86
CA SER A 101 -22.69 -16.34 -19.68
C SER A 101 -23.58 -17.38 -19.01
N SER A 102 -23.10 -18.61 -18.84
CA SER A 102 -23.85 -19.69 -18.22
C SER A 102 -23.91 -19.53 -16.70
N PHE A 103 -25.10 -19.76 -16.15
CA PHE A 103 -25.39 -19.83 -14.72
C PHE A 103 -24.96 -21.15 -14.09
N GLY A 104 -24.69 -22.21 -14.87
CA GLY A 104 -24.29 -23.52 -14.34
C GLY A 104 -25.45 -24.45 -14.00
N TYR A 105 -25.26 -25.34 -13.02
CA TYR A 105 -26.21 -26.36 -12.61
C TYR A 105 -27.30 -25.78 -11.70
N SER A 106 -28.55 -26.14 -11.99
CA SER A 106 -29.74 -25.76 -11.23
C SER A 106 -30.05 -26.70 -10.05
N SER A 107 -29.04 -27.36 -9.49
CA SER A 107 -29.22 -28.32 -8.41
C SER A 107 -29.33 -27.59 -7.07
N ASP A 108 -30.12 -28.12 -6.13
CA ASP A 108 -30.34 -27.48 -4.83
C ASP A 108 -29.39 -28.01 -3.75
N LEU A 109 -28.93 -27.14 -2.85
CA LEU A 109 -28.36 -27.57 -1.57
C LEU A 109 -29.50 -27.94 -0.61
N ASP A 110 -29.40 -29.11 0.01
CA ASP A 110 -30.28 -29.55 1.09
C ASP A 110 -29.55 -30.59 1.96
N GLY A 111 -28.56 -30.14 2.71
CA GLY A 111 -27.79 -31.06 3.55
C GLY A 111 -26.52 -30.50 4.17
N SER A 112 -25.67 -31.41 4.64
CA SER A 112 -24.37 -31.10 5.20
C SER A 112 -23.26 -31.42 4.20
N TYR A 113 -22.40 -30.44 3.97
CA TYR A 113 -21.31 -30.49 3.01
C TYR A 113 -19.99 -30.27 3.74
N THR A 114 -19.00 -31.11 3.46
CA THR A 114 -17.66 -31.01 4.04
C THR A 114 -16.63 -30.87 2.92
N PHE A 115 -15.86 -29.79 2.95
CA PHE A 115 -14.75 -29.56 2.03
C PHE A 115 -13.44 -29.90 2.72
N THR A 116 -12.72 -30.86 2.14
CA THR A 116 -11.47 -31.39 2.71
C THR A 116 -10.54 -31.86 1.61
N ASP A 117 -9.26 -31.96 1.93
CA ASP A 117 -8.21 -32.55 1.09
C ASP A 117 -7.83 -33.97 1.54
N ASP A 118 -8.72 -34.66 2.26
CA ASP A 118 -8.53 -36.06 2.58
C ASP A 118 -8.43 -36.90 1.29
N PRO A 119 -7.30 -37.61 1.05
CA PRO A 119 -7.11 -38.41 -0.15
C PRO A 119 -8.12 -39.56 -0.29
N ALA A 120 -8.81 -39.96 0.78
CA ALA A 120 -9.91 -40.92 0.72
C ALA A 120 -11.16 -40.35 0.01
N ILE A 121 -11.24 -39.02 -0.13
CA ILE A 121 -12.35 -38.33 -0.80
C ILE A 121 -11.96 -38.11 -2.27
N ALA A 122 -12.47 -38.99 -3.13
CA ALA A 122 -12.29 -38.90 -4.58
C ALA A 122 -13.33 -37.98 -5.27
N GLY A 123 -14.38 -37.56 -4.54
CA GLY A 123 -15.50 -36.79 -5.09
C GLY A 123 -15.14 -35.35 -5.40
N ASN A 124 -15.10 -34.99 -6.68
CA ASN A 124 -15.09 -33.61 -7.15
C ASN A 124 -16.47 -32.95 -6.88
N TRP A 125 -16.50 -31.69 -6.44
CA TRP A 125 -17.74 -30.95 -6.18
C TRP A 125 -18.76 -31.04 -7.33
N TRP A 126 -18.33 -30.85 -8.59
CA TRP A 126 -19.23 -30.86 -9.75
C TRP A 126 -19.87 -32.22 -10.01
N ILE A 127 -19.23 -33.32 -9.59
CA ILE A 127 -19.83 -34.66 -9.71
C ILE A 127 -21.01 -34.80 -8.76
N GLY A 128 -20.88 -34.31 -7.53
CA GLY A 128 -22.01 -34.28 -6.58
C GLY A 128 -23.11 -33.35 -7.08
N ALA A 129 -22.72 -32.14 -7.47
CA ALA A 129 -23.62 -31.08 -7.89
C ALA A 129 -24.37 -31.35 -9.21
N ALA A 130 -23.98 -32.38 -9.98
CA ALA A 130 -24.74 -32.83 -11.14
C ALA A 130 -26.07 -33.53 -10.78
N ASN A 131 -26.33 -33.81 -9.50
CA ASN A 131 -27.57 -34.39 -8.99
C ASN A 131 -28.39 -33.34 -8.24
N ASN A 132 -29.72 -33.42 -8.31
CA ASN A 132 -30.63 -32.49 -7.62
C ASN A 132 -31.58 -33.25 -6.66
N PRO A 133 -31.54 -32.99 -5.33
CA PRO A 133 -30.61 -32.10 -4.63
C PRO A 133 -29.17 -32.64 -4.60
N VAL A 134 -28.20 -31.77 -4.36
CA VAL A 134 -26.78 -32.13 -4.22
C VAL A 134 -26.62 -33.03 -2.99
N PRO A 135 -26.12 -34.27 -3.14
CA PRO A 135 -26.01 -35.21 -2.02
C PRO A 135 -25.14 -34.64 -0.89
N GLY A 136 -25.60 -34.72 0.35
CA GLY A 136 -24.75 -34.41 1.51
C GLY A 136 -23.54 -35.33 1.55
N GLY A 137 -22.37 -34.79 1.90
CA GLY A 137 -21.13 -35.56 1.86
C GLY A 137 -19.85 -34.73 1.90
N SER A 138 -18.74 -35.43 1.67
CA SER A 138 -17.42 -34.80 1.58
C SER A 138 -16.98 -34.62 0.14
N TYR A 139 -16.46 -33.44 -0.19
CA TYR A 139 -16.07 -33.06 -1.54
C TYR A 139 -14.69 -32.39 -1.56
N ARG A 140 -14.02 -32.52 -2.70
CA ARG A 140 -12.81 -31.75 -3.03
C ARG A 140 -13.23 -30.41 -3.65
N THR A 141 -12.53 -29.34 -3.27
CA THR A 141 -12.73 -28.00 -3.85
C THR A 141 -12.28 -27.97 -5.31
N VAL A 142 -12.77 -27.01 -6.07
CA VAL A 142 -12.50 -26.86 -7.50
C VAL A 142 -12.28 -25.38 -7.87
N ILE A 143 -11.77 -25.13 -9.06
CA ILE A 143 -11.78 -23.78 -9.65
C ILE A 143 -13.22 -23.34 -9.96
N SER A 144 -13.43 -22.03 -10.12
CA SER A 144 -14.72 -21.49 -10.59
C SER A 144 -15.06 -21.99 -11.99
N GLY A 145 -16.34 -22.20 -12.29
CA GLY A 145 -16.80 -22.41 -13.67
C GLY A 145 -16.73 -21.15 -14.53
N GLY A 146 -16.89 -21.32 -15.84
CA GLY A 146 -16.82 -20.23 -16.82
C GLY A 146 -16.16 -20.66 -18.13
N ALA A 147 -15.90 -19.69 -18.99
CA ALA A 147 -15.30 -19.93 -20.30
C ALA A 147 -13.95 -20.65 -20.21
N GLY A 148 -13.83 -21.77 -20.92
CA GLY A 148 -12.60 -22.55 -21.02
C GLY A 148 -12.37 -23.56 -19.89
N VAL A 149 -13.36 -23.79 -19.01
CA VAL A 149 -13.28 -24.75 -17.91
C VAL A 149 -13.70 -26.16 -18.37
N SER A 150 -12.97 -27.19 -17.95
CA SER A 150 -13.34 -28.59 -18.22
C SER A 150 -14.46 -29.09 -17.31
N ASN A 151 -15.25 -30.07 -17.74
CA ASN A 151 -16.32 -30.66 -16.92
C ASN A 151 -16.05 -32.15 -16.61
N PRO A 152 -15.82 -32.55 -15.35
CA PRO A 152 -15.62 -31.68 -14.19
C PRO A 152 -14.25 -30.97 -14.21
N PRO A 153 -14.09 -29.84 -13.53
CA PRO A 153 -12.83 -29.10 -13.44
C PRO A 153 -11.80 -29.88 -12.62
N PRO A 154 -10.50 -29.61 -12.77
CA PRO A 154 -9.49 -30.15 -11.86
C PRO A 154 -9.76 -29.74 -10.41
N VAL A 155 -9.46 -30.63 -9.46
CA VAL A 155 -9.58 -30.33 -8.03
C VAL A 155 -8.49 -29.35 -7.60
N THR A 156 -8.84 -28.44 -6.70
CA THR A 156 -7.90 -27.54 -6.01
C THR A 156 -7.59 -28.09 -4.61
N SER A 157 -6.67 -27.46 -3.89
CA SER A 157 -6.27 -27.89 -2.54
C SER A 157 -6.38 -26.77 -1.52
N ILE A 158 -7.34 -26.89 -0.61
CA ILE A 158 -7.53 -25.97 0.52
C ILE A 158 -6.36 -26.04 1.51
N ASN A 159 -5.77 -27.22 1.72
CA ASN A 159 -4.60 -27.38 2.58
C ASN A 159 -3.38 -26.65 2.01
N THR A 160 -3.13 -26.79 0.70
CA THR A 160 -2.01 -26.12 0.04
C THR A 160 -2.17 -24.61 0.12
N GLN A 161 -3.41 -24.11 0.01
CA GLN A 161 -3.69 -22.69 0.07
C GLN A 161 -3.42 -22.08 1.46
N PHE A 162 -3.87 -22.75 2.53
CA PHE A 162 -3.74 -22.23 3.90
C PHE A 162 -2.52 -22.71 4.67
N LEU A 163 -1.65 -23.50 4.04
CA LEU A 163 -0.44 -23.98 4.67
C LEU A 163 0.41 -22.81 5.16
N SER A 164 0.89 -22.90 6.40
CA SER A 164 1.71 -21.86 7.03
C SER A 164 1.03 -20.49 7.08
N THR A 165 -0.30 -20.47 7.09
CA THR A 165 -1.09 -19.27 7.41
C THR A 165 -1.18 -19.13 8.93
N PRO A 166 -0.99 -17.93 9.51
CA PRO A 166 -1.30 -17.68 10.91
C PRO A 166 -2.75 -18.05 11.21
N ALA A 167 -2.97 -18.89 12.22
CA ALA A 167 -4.32 -19.30 12.60
C ALA A 167 -5.06 -18.22 13.40
N ASN A 168 -4.32 -17.37 14.13
CA ASN A 168 -4.89 -16.40 15.04
C ASN A 168 -5.68 -15.29 14.33
N GLY A 169 -6.89 -15.05 14.80
CA GLY A 169 -7.81 -14.03 14.31
C GLY A 169 -9.14 -14.64 13.84
N ARG A 170 -9.93 -13.82 13.15
CA ARG A 170 -11.23 -14.21 12.62
C ARG A 170 -11.10 -14.84 11.23
N TRP A 171 -11.56 -16.08 11.10
CA TRP A 171 -11.79 -16.74 9.82
C TRP A 171 -13.23 -16.52 9.40
N ILE A 172 -13.47 -16.48 8.09
CA ILE A 172 -14.78 -16.21 7.50
C ILE A 172 -15.10 -17.30 6.48
N LEU A 173 -16.23 -17.99 6.64
CA LEU A 173 -16.86 -18.76 5.57
C LEU A 173 -17.97 -17.90 4.97
N ARG A 174 -17.75 -17.42 3.76
CA ARG A 174 -18.62 -16.51 3.04
C ARG A 174 -19.51 -17.27 2.07
N PHE A 175 -20.81 -16.99 2.12
CA PHE A 175 -21.81 -17.42 1.14
C PHE A 175 -22.35 -16.19 0.42
N GLU A 176 -22.42 -16.28 -0.90
CA GLU A 176 -22.87 -15.21 -1.76
C GLU A 176 -23.81 -15.76 -2.82
N ASP A 177 -25.03 -15.23 -2.84
CA ASP A 177 -26.08 -15.60 -3.78
C ASP A 177 -26.07 -14.66 -4.98
N GLY A 178 -26.07 -15.22 -6.19
CA GLY A 178 -26.03 -14.51 -7.46
C GLY A 178 -27.38 -14.13 -8.04
N TYR A 179 -28.51 -14.51 -7.43
CA TYR A 179 -29.84 -14.27 -7.98
C TYR A 179 -30.87 -13.85 -6.92
N ASN A 180 -31.92 -13.14 -7.32
CA ASN A 180 -32.75 -12.35 -6.40
C ASN A 180 -34.06 -13.02 -5.96
N THR A 181 -34.23 -14.33 -6.19
CA THR A 181 -35.51 -15.03 -5.93
C THR A 181 -35.38 -16.47 -5.46
N ASP A 182 -34.20 -17.05 -5.58
CA ASP A 182 -33.73 -18.21 -4.87
C ASP A 182 -33.54 -17.88 -3.40
N THR A 183 -33.91 -18.82 -2.53
CA THR A 183 -33.84 -18.62 -1.08
C THR A 183 -32.95 -19.69 -0.48
N GLY A 184 -32.07 -19.28 0.43
CA GLY A 184 -31.23 -20.21 1.15
C GLY A 184 -30.84 -19.74 2.54
N ALA A 185 -30.30 -20.66 3.33
CA ALA A 185 -29.80 -20.40 4.66
C ALA A 185 -28.67 -21.38 4.99
N VAL A 186 -27.65 -20.88 5.70
CA VAL A 186 -26.71 -21.72 6.42
C VAL A 186 -27.21 -21.85 7.85
N SER A 187 -27.38 -23.08 8.33
CA SER A 187 -27.91 -23.36 9.68
C SER A 187 -26.82 -23.77 10.68
N ALA A 188 -25.68 -24.27 10.17
CA ALA A 188 -24.51 -24.60 10.97
C ALA A 188 -23.25 -24.53 10.10
N ALA A 189 -22.11 -24.21 10.71
CA ALA A 189 -20.81 -24.43 10.10
C ALA A 189 -19.77 -24.77 11.17
N THR A 190 -18.74 -25.50 10.77
CA THR A 190 -17.61 -25.88 11.62
C THR A 190 -16.33 -25.75 10.81
N LEU A 191 -15.35 -25.02 11.34
CA LEU A 191 -13.99 -24.96 10.83
C LEU A 191 -13.10 -25.86 11.67
N ASN A 192 -12.43 -26.82 11.05
CA ASN A 192 -11.46 -27.70 11.69
C ASN A 192 -10.05 -27.34 11.22
N LEU A 193 -9.20 -26.87 12.14
CA LEU A 193 -7.81 -26.52 11.85
C LEU A 193 -6.86 -27.50 12.56
N THR A 194 -5.95 -28.10 11.80
CA THR A 194 -4.79 -28.79 12.38
C THR A 194 -3.64 -27.80 12.48
N LEU A 195 -3.22 -27.49 13.69
CA LEU A 195 -2.18 -26.50 13.97
C LEU A 195 -0.83 -27.17 14.29
N VAL A 196 0.26 -26.57 13.80
CA VAL A 196 1.63 -27.09 13.91
C VAL A 196 2.62 -26.02 14.38
N GLY A 197 3.84 -26.46 14.68
CA GLY A 197 4.98 -25.62 15.09
C GLY A 197 4.79 -24.86 16.41
N SER A 198 5.75 -24.01 16.73
CA SER A 198 5.79 -23.17 17.93
C SER A 198 5.77 -21.68 17.59
N THR A 199 5.39 -20.84 18.55
CA THR A 199 5.49 -19.39 18.42
C THR A 199 6.89 -18.92 18.80
N ARG A 200 7.48 -18.04 17.98
CA ARG A 200 8.74 -17.34 18.26
C ARG A 200 8.48 -15.85 18.29
N THR A 201 9.08 -15.16 19.24
CA THR A 201 8.88 -13.72 19.41
C THR A 201 10.18 -12.96 19.21
N VAL A 202 10.19 -12.03 18.27
CA VAL A 202 11.25 -11.04 18.07
C VAL A 202 11.03 -9.90 19.08
N THR A 203 12.04 -9.58 19.88
CA THR A 203 11.94 -8.65 21.02
C THR A 203 12.80 -7.40 20.88
N ASN A 204 13.67 -7.33 19.87
CA ASN A 204 14.48 -6.15 19.56
C ASN A 204 14.69 -6.00 18.05
N ALA A 205 15.19 -4.82 17.65
CA ALA A 205 15.45 -4.47 16.25
C ALA A 205 16.92 -4.67 15.81
N ASN A 206 17.71 -5.44 16.57
CA ASN A 206 19.12 -5.66 16.24
C ASN A 206 19.25 -6.56 15.00
N ASP A 207 20.30 -6.37 14.19
CA ASP A 207 20.61 -7.24 13.04
C ASP A 207 20.75 -8.72 13.44
N SER A 208 21.35 -8.99 14.60
CA SER A 208 21.69 -10.34 15.06
C SER A 208 21.66 -10.47 16.59
N GLY A 209 21.81 -11.71 17.08
CA GLY A 209 21.82 -12.03 18.51
C GLY A 209 20.47 -12.47 19.07
N SER A 210 20.41 -12.64 20.39
CA SER A 210 19.19 -13.08 21.08
C SER A 210 18.07 -12.06 20.90
N GLY A 211 16.86 -12.53 20.61
CA GLY A 211 15.68 -11.69 20.43
C GLY A 211 15.56 -11.00 19.07
N SER A 212 16.52 -11.16 18.15
CA SER A 212 16.43 -10.59 16.80
C SER A 212 15.64 -11.46 15.83
N LEU A 213 15.20 -10.89 14.71
CA LEU A 213 14.56 -11.63 13.61
C LEU A 213 15.49 -12.72 13.06
N ARG A 214 16.78 -12.42 12.87
CA ARG A 214 17.79 -13.40 12.44
C ARG A 214 17.88 -14.58 13.40
N GLY A 215 17.90 -14.30 14.71
CA GLY A 215 17.90 -15.34 15.74
C GLY A 215 16.64 -16.19 15.70
N ALA A 216 15.47 -15.58 15.47
CA ALA A 216 14.20 -16.29 15.34
C ALA A 216 14.17 -17.20 14.11
N LEU A 217 14.65 -16.73 12.95
CA LEU A 217 14.75 -17.49 11.70
C LEU A 217 15.70 -18.69 11.84
N LEU A 218 16.89 -18.50 12.42
CA LEU A 218 17.86 -19.58 12.63
C LEU A 218 17.31 -20.68 13.54
N ALA A 219 16.44 -20.33 14.48
CA ALA A 219 15.85 -21.28 15.41
C ALA A 219 14.59 -21.96 14.84
N ALA A 220 14.01 -21.45 13.75
CA ALA A 220 12.70 -21.87 13.24
C ALA A 220 12.68 -23.30 12.68
N ASN A 221 11.56 -23.97 12.92
CA ASN A 221 11.19 -25.27 12.34
C ASN A 221 9.95 -25.11 11.46
N SER A 222 9.72 -26.07 10.55
CA SER A 222 8.48 -26.09 9.75
C SER A 222 7.25 -26.12 10.64
N GLY A 223 6.30 -25.23 10.35
CA GLY A 223 5.09 -24.97 11.13
C GLY A 223 5.22 -23.81 12.11
N ASP A 224 6.41 -23.27 12.35
CA ASP A 224 6.58 -22.20 13.34
C ASP A 224 5.92 -20.88 12.89
N TYR A 225 5.48 -20.12 13.89
CA TYR A 225 4.92 -18.79 13.74
C TYR A 225 5.85 -17.76 14.40
N ILE A 226 6.40 -16.85 13.61
CA ILE A 226 7.24 -15.75 14.09
C ILE A 226 6.39 -14.49 14.19
N ARG A 227 6.44 -13.85 15.36
CA ARG A 227 5.76 -12.58 15.65
C ARG A 227 6.70 -11.57 16.30
N PHE A 228 6.27 -10.32 16.37
CA PHE A 228 7.03 -9.22 16.98
C PHE A 228 6.39 -8.79 18.30
N ALA A 229 7.22 -8.51 19.31
CA ALA A 229 6.76 -8.20 20.67
C ALA A 229 6.12 -6.82 20.77
N THR A 230 4.94 -6.77 21.40
CA THR A 230 4.36 -5.53 21.94
C THR A 230 4.80 -5.35 23.40
N PRO A 231 5.02 -4.11 23.89
CA PRO A 231 4.83 -2.84 23.18
C PRO A 231 6.05 -2.37 22.36
N PHE A 232 7.17 -3.11 22.32
CA PHE A 232 8.40 -2.63 21.65
C PHE A 232 8.19 -2.24 20.17
N PHE A 233 7.42 -3.05 19.44
CA PHE A 233 7.03 -2.83 18.04
C PHE A 233 5.64 -2.17 17.87
N ALA A 234 5.08 -1.58 18.93
CA ALA A 234 3.83 -0.79 18.85
C ALA A 234 4.09 0.65 18.34
N SER A 235 5.34 1.05 18.22
CA SER A 235 5.78 2.25 17.50
C SER A 235 6.67 1.84 16.33
N ALA A 236 6.87 2.75 15.36
CA ALA A 236 7.68 2.49 14.18
C ALA A 236 9.12 2.08 14.54
N ARG A 237 9.57 0.95 13.98
CA ARG A 237 10.92 0.39 14.14
C ARG A 237 11.48 -0.02 12.80
N THR A 238 12.80 0.11 12.67
CA THR A 238 13.57 -0.39 11.53
C THR A 238 14.56 -1.45 12.01
N ILE A 239 14.57 -2.61 11.35
CA ILE A 239 15.63 -3.61 11.46
C ILE A 239 16.60 -3.38 10.32
N GLU A 240 17.76 -2.82 10.66
CA GLU A 240 18.87 -2.59 9.72
C GLU A 240 19.70 -3.88 9.57
N LEU A 241 19.72 -4.45 8.37
CA LEU A 241 20.45 -5.67 8.06
C LEU A 241 21.89 -5.34 7.67
N LEU A 242 22.86 -5.88 8.42
CA LEU A 242 24.29 -5.76 8.09
C LEU A 242 24.76 -6.88 7.18
N THR A 243 24.03 -8.00 7.16
CA THR A 243 24.29 -9.18 6.34
C THR A 243 22.97 -9.81 5.86
N PRO A 244 22.96 -10.62 4.79
CA PRO A 244 21.72 -11.27 4.32
C PRO A 244 21.06 -12.11 5.42
N LEU A 245 19.73 -12.08 5.52
CA LEU A 245 19.00 -12.96 6.45
C LEU A 245 19.18 -14.45 6.05
N PRO A 246 19.04 -15.40 6.99
CA PRO A 246 19.06 -16.82 6.67
C PRO A 246 17.97 -17.17 5.65
N VAL A 247 18.33 -18.00 4.67
CA VAL A 247 17.36 -18.53 3.68
C VAL A 247 16.27 -19.30 4.42
N ILE A 248 15.01 -18.97 4.12
CA ILE A 248 13.84 -19.65 4.66
C ILE A 248 13.68 -20.98 3.91
N ASN A 249 14.04 -22.08 4.57
CA ASN A 249 13.91 -23.44 4.04
C ASN A 249 12.87 -24.28 4.81
N GLN A 250 12.11 -23.64 5.71
CA GLN A 250 11.01 -24.24 6.45
C GLN A 250 9.68 -23.59 6.08
N SER A 251 8.57 -24.33 6.21
CA SER A 251 7.24 -23.77 5.97
C SER A 251 6.78 -22.98 7.19
N ILE A 252 6.92 -21.65 7.21
CA ILE A 252 6.68 -20.80 8.39
C ILE A 252 5.78 -19.60 8.08
N ALA A 253 5.21 -19.01 9.13
CA ALA A 253 4.53 -17.73 9.04
C ALA A 253 5.30 -16.65 9.80
N ILE A 254 5.42 -15.45 9.23
CA ILE A 254 6.04 -14.29 9.87
C ILE A 254 5.05 -13.13 9.82
N GLN A 255 4.49 -12.75 10.97
CA GLN A 255 3.55 -11.65 11.09
C GLN A 255 4.20 -10.48 11.82
N GLY A 256 4.42 -9.39 11.10
CA GLY A 256 4.80 -8.10 11.61
C GLY A 256 3.62 -7.35 12.28
N PRO A 257 3.92 -6.26 12.99
CA PRO A 257 2.94 -5.42 13.68
C PRO A 257 2.05 -4.56 12.74
N GLY A 258 2.39 -4.48 11.44
CA GLY A 258 1.81 -3.59 10.43
C GLY A 258 2.91 -2.89 9.62
N ALA A 259 2.68 -2.62 8.33
CA ALA A 259 3.70 -2.06 7.45
C ALA A 259 4.18 -0.66 7.88
N ALA A 260 3.31 0.12 8.53
CA ALA A 260 3.66 1.40 9.14
C ALA A 260 4.57 1.28 10.38
N PHE A 261 4.63 0.11 11.02
CA PHE A 261 5.32 -0.09 12.30
C PHE A 261 6.64 -0.85 12.19
N LEU A 262 6.84 -1.66 11.15
CA LEU A 262 8.07 -2.44 10.98
C LEU A 262 8.61 -2.28 9.57
N THR A 263 9.82 -1.70 9.45
CA THR A 263 10.63 -1.75 8.23
C THR A 263 11.80 -2.69 8.41
N ILE A 264 12.06 -3.53 7.41
CA ILE A 264 13.26 -4.37 7.33
C ILE A 264 14.01 -3.94 6.06
N ARG A 265 15.27 -3.56 6.21
CA ARG A 265 16.10 -3.08 5.08
C ARG A 265 17.59 -3.32 5.31
N PRO A 266 18.43 -3.36 4.26
CA PRO A 266 19.88 -3.28 4.41
C PRO A 266 20.30 -1.94 5.05
N ALA A 267 21.31 -1.98 5.91
CA ALA A 267 21.95 -0.77 6.41
C ALA A 267 22.69 -0.05 5.28
N ALA A 268 22.78 1.29 5.35
CA ALA A 268 23.52 2.08 4.35
C ALA A 268 25.00 1.71 4.21
N THR A 269 25.58 1.06 5.22
CA THR A 269 26.97 0.56 5.21
C THR A 269 27.09 -0.89 4.73
N ALA A 270 25.98 -1.55 4.45
CA ALA A 270 25.96 -2.93 4.00
C ALA A 270 26.12 -3.01 2.47
N GLY A 271 26.68 -4.12 1.98
CA GLY A 271 26.71 -4.39 0.54
C GLY A 271 25.36 -4.84 0.01
N ASP A 272 25.24 -4.92 -1.33
CA ASP A 272 24.05 -5.41 -2.02
C ASP A 272 23.57 -6.75 -1.44
N MET A 273 22.31 -6.77 -0.98
CA MET A 273 21.66 -8.00 -0.53
C MET A 273 20.15 -8.00 -0.73
N ARG A 274 19.61 -9.22 -0.83
CA ARG A 274 18.18 -9.51 -0.72
C ARG A 274 17.72 -9.51 0.73
N ILE A 275 16.48 -9.11 0.99
CA ILE A 275 15.90 -9.11 2.34
C ILE A 275 15.43 -10.53 2.72
N PHE A 276 14.54 -11.13 1.93
CA PHE A 276 14.04 -12.49 2.15
C PHE A 276 14.29 -13.40 0.96
N GLU A 277 14.84 -14.58 1.24
CA GLU A 277 14.99 -15.66 0.25
C GLU A 277 14.27 -16.91 0.74
N ILE A 278 13.34 -17.42 -0.07
CA ILE A 278 12.59 -18.65 0.21
C ILE A 278 13.09 -19.75 -0.72
N ALA A 279 13.60 -20.82 -0.12
CA ALA A 279 14.16 -21.96 -0.82
C ALA A 279 13.10 -22.72 -1.63
N GLN A 280 13.57 -23.53 -2.58
CA GLN A 280 12.73 -24.47 -3.31
C GLN A 280 12.32 -25.64 -2.39
N GLY A 281 11.15 -26.23 -2.64
CA GLY A 281 10.69 -27.42 -1.93
C GLY A 281 10.10 -27.12 -0.55
N VAL A 282 9.94 -25.84 -0.21
CA VAL A 282 9.15 -25.40 0.93
C VAL A 282 7.67 -25.48 0.55
N ALA A 283 6.86 -26.03 1.44
CA ALA A 283 5.46 -26.27 1.12
C ALA A 283 4.62 -24.97 1.14
N GLY A 284 4.99 -23.97 1.94
CA GLY A 284 4.41 -22.63 1.91
C GLY A 284 5.04 -21.68 2.93
N VAL A 285 5.13 -20.39 2.61
CA VAL A 285 5.57 -19.33 3.54
C VAL A 285 4.54 -18.20 3.52
N SER A 286 4.21 -17.65 4.69
CA SER A 286 3.41 -16.43 4.79
C SER A 286 4.22 -15.31 5.43
N LEU A 287 4.23 -14.14 4.79
CA LEU A 287 4.77 -12.90 5.35
C LEU A 287 3.63 -11.87 5.42
N SER A 288 3.48 -11.19 6.55
CA SER A 288 2.44 -10.17 6.68
C SER A 288 2.82 -8.99 7.56
N GLY A 289 2.20 -7.84 7.32
CA GLY A 289 2.23 -6.69 8.23
C GLY A 289 3.62 -6.08 8.42
N MET A 290 4.40 -5.91 7.35
CA MET A 290 5.72 -5.25 7.42
C MET A 290 6.10 -4.58 6.10
N THR A 291 7.03 -3.64 6.19
CA THR A 291 7.70 -3.00 5.06
C THR A 291 9.03 -3.68 4.77
N THR A 292 9.32 -3.99 3.51
CA THR A 292 10.64 -4.42 3.04
C THR A 292 11.19 -3.39 2.06
N ASN A 293 12.36 -2.80 2.38
CA ASN A 293 12.90 -1.68 1.65
C ASN A 293 14.40 -1.77 1.36
N GLY A 294 14.85 -1.19 0.24
CA GLY A 294 16.29 -1.02 -0.05
C GLY A 294 17.05 -2.30 -0.41
N GLY A 295 16.37 -3.43 -0.61
CA GLY A 295 17.02 -4.67 -1.04
C GLY A 295 17.59 -4.53 -2.45
N ARG A 296 18.87 -4.87 -2.66
CA ARG A 296 19.56 -4.76 -3.95
C ARG A 296 20.27 -6.06 -4.30
N VAL A 297 20.07 -6.58 -5.50
CA VAL A 297 20.76 -7.79 -5.98
C VAL A 297 21.06 -7.77 -7.47
N GLY A 298 22.13 -8.47 -7.86
CA GLY A 298 22.41 -8.80 -9.26
C GLY A 298 21.48 -9.87 -9.87
N GLY A 299 20.64 -10.54 -9.08
CA GLY A 299 19.72 -11.60 -9.51
C GLY A 299 18.26 -11.15 -9.55
N VAL A 300 17.31 -12.10 -9.56
CA VAL A 300 15.86 -11.85 -9.48
C VAL A 300 15.41 -11.61 -8.03
N GLY A 301 14.44 -10.71 -7.77
CA GLY A 301 13.89 -10.50 -6.42
C GLY A 301 14.79 -9.64 -5.53
N GLY A 302 14.67 -8.32 -5.58
CA GLY A 302 15.45 -7.41 -4.72
C GLY A 302 15.04 -7.47 -3.26
N ALA A 303 13.73 -7.34 -2.99
CA ALA A 303 13.19 -7.52 -1.65
C ALA A 303 13.04 -9.01 -1.32
N ILE A 304 12.28 -9.72 -2.15
CA ILE A 304 11.85 -11.09 -1.90
C ILE A 304 12.10 -11.95 -3.15
N SER A 305 12.72 -13.11 -2.98
CA SER A 305 12.78 -14.15 -4.00
C SER A 305 12.24 -15.45 -3.44
N THR A 306 11.33 -16.10 -4.17
CA THR A 306 10.76 -17.37 -3.78
C THR A 306 10.81 -18.40 -4.89
N ARG A 307 11.09 -19.65 -4.50
CA ARG A 307 10.95 -20.86 -5.33
C ARG A 307 9.88 -21.81 -4.82
N SER A 308 9.01 -21.30 -3.96
CA SER A 308 7.94 -22.01 -3.27
C SER A 308 6.70 -21.12 -3.14
N THR A 309 5.56 -21.69 -2.74
CA THR A 309 4.33 -20.90 -2.57
C THR A 309 4.52 -19.83 -1.50
N LEU A 310 4.16 -18.58 -1.82
CA LEU A 310 4.30 -17.43 -0.93
C LEU A 310 2.97 -16.67 -0.81
N THR A 311 2.56 -16.39 0.42
CA THR A 311 1.43 -15.50 0.71
C THR A 311 1.94 -14.23 1.37
N LEU A 312 1.69 -13.09 0.73
CA LEU A 312 1.93 -11.74 1.24
C LEU A 312 0.60 -11.09 1.63
N SER A 313 0.54 -10.49 2.81
CA SER A 313 -0.66 -9.80 3.31
C SER A 313 -0.31 -8.53 4.08
N GLY A 314 -0.92 -7.39 3.74
CA GLY A 314 -0.62 -6.12 4.43
C GLY A 314 0.87 -5.76 4.36
N MET A 315 1.53 -6.09 3.24
CA MET A 315 2.95 -5.85 3.02
C MET A 315 3.16 -4.55 2.26
N HIS A 316 4.23 -3.83 2.59
CA HIS A 316 4.72 -2.75 1.75
C HIS A 316 6.11 -3.10 1.21
N VAL A 317 6.20 -3.41 -0.08
CA VAL A 317 7.46 -3.78 -0.73
C VAL A 317 7.91 -2.62 -1.59
N SER A 318 8.90 -1.84 -1.12
CA SER A 318 9.26 -0.58 -1.76
C SER A 318 10.73 -0.26 -1.81
N GLY A 319 11.16 0.52 -2.80
CA GLY A 319 12.54 0.97 -2.97
C GLY A 319 13.56 -0.16 -3.15
N ASN A 320 13.19 -1.28 -3.78
CA ASN A 320 14.11 -2.41 -4.00
C ASN A 320 14.62 -2.43 -5.45
N ARG A 321 15.82 -2.98 -5.65
CA ARG A 321 16.50 -3.08 -6.94
C ARG A 321 16.93 -4.51 -7.29
N SER A 322 16.73 -4.89 -8.56
CA SER A 322 17.18 -6.16 -9.12
C SER A 322 17.74 -5.95 -10.52
N GLU A 323 18.95 -6.45 -10.80
CA GLU A 323 19.57 -6.31 -12.13
C GLU A 323 18.94 -7.25 -13.20
N ILE A 324 18.03 -8.16 -12.83
CA ILE A 324 17.35 -9.08 -13.77
C ILE A 324 15.83 -8.83 -13.84
N GLY A 325 15.13 -8.80 -12.71
CA GLY A 325 13.68 -8.64 -12.70
C GLY A 325 13.03 -8.97 -11.36
N GLY A 326 11.83 -8.43 -11.15
CA GLY A 326 11.07 -8.55 -9.91
C GLY A 326 11.80 -7.86 -8.79
N ALA A 327 12.22 -6.59 -9.00
CA ALA A 327 12.98 -5.86 -8.00
C ALA A 327 12.25 -5.82 -6.65
N GLY A 328 10.93 -5.71 -6.65
CA GLY A 328 10.12 -6.03 -5.48
C GLY A 328 10.15 -7.54 -5.17
N ILE A 329 9.46 -8.33 -5.99
CA ILE A 329 9.22 -9.75 -5.74
C ILE A 329 9.53 -10.61 -6.98
N GLY A 330 10.33 -11.66 -6.78
CA GLY A 330 10.62 -12.67 -7.78
C GLY A 330 10.01 -14.03 -7.44
N PHE A 331 9.02 -14.49 -8.21
CA PHE A 331 8.49 -15.85 -8.17
C PHE A 331 9.17 -16.70 -9.24
N VAL A 332 10.11 -17.56 -8.82
CA VAL A 332 10.93 -18.37 -9.73
C VAL A 332 10.48 -19.83 -9.62
N PHE A 333 9.73 -20.31 -10.61
CA PHE A 333 9.00 -21.58 -10.61
C PHE A 333 8.03 -21.72 -9.43
N ALA A 334 7.38 -20.61 -9.07
CA ALA A 334 6.52 -20.48 -7.90
C ALA A 334 5.21 -19.76 -8.23
N GLY A 335 4.23 -19.88 -7.33
CA GLY A 335 2.97 -19.13 -7.34
C GLY A 335 2.66 -18.61 -5.92
N GLY A 336 1.48 -18.05 -5.71
CA GLY A 336 1.16 -17.47 -4.41
C GLY A 336 0.05 -16.43 -4.44
N GLN A 337 0.00 -15.62 -3.38
CA GLN A 337 -0.96 -14.54 -3.25
C GLN A 337 -0.32 -13.27 -2.69
N ILE A 338 -0.83 -12.15 -3.17
CA ILE A 338 -0.48 -10.80 -2.70
C ILE A 338 -1.81 -10.11 -2.37
N ILE A 339 -2.00 -9.76 -1.11
CA ILE A 339 -3.29 -9.38 -0.54
C ILE A 339 -3.13 -8.10 0.28
N ASP A 340 -4.01 -7.12 0.11
CA ASP A 340 -4.02 -5.86 0.87
C ASP A 340 -2.63 -5.18 0.95
N SER A 341 -1.84 -5.33 -0.12
CA SER A 341 -0.41 -5.02 -0.13
C SER A 341 -0.08 -3.92 -1.13
N THR A 342 0.99 -3.19 -0.86
CA THR A 342 1.50 -2.15 -1.74
C THR A 342 2.91 -2.47 -2.19
N ILE A 343 3.08 -2.73 -3.49
CA ILE A 343 4.38 -2.95 -4.11
C ILE A 343 4.68 -1.73 -4.96
N SER A 344 5.55 -0.87 -4.46
CA SER A 344 5.72 0.43 -5.08
C SER A 344 7.14 0.87 -5.14
N GLY A 345 7.49 1.55 -6.23
CA GLY A 345 8.81 2.09 -6.37
C GLY A 345 9.87 1.00 -6.26
N ASN A 346 9.81 -0.01 -7.11
CA ASN A 346 10.89 -0.98 -7.24
C ASN A 346 11.47 -0.88 -8.66
N THR A 347 12.79 -1.00 -8.79
CA THR A 347 13.51 -0.65 -10.01
C THR A 347 14.33 -1.81 -10.54
N SER A 348 14.17 -2.16 -11.81
CA SER A 348 15.03 -3.12 -12.51
C SER A 348 15.47 -2.58 -13.86
N PRO A 349 16.76 -2.54 -14.21
CA PRO A 349 17.17 -2.13 -15.57
C PRO A 349 16.84 -3.19 -16.64
N ALA A 350 16.15 -4.29 -16.30
CA ALA A 350 15.82 -5.38 -17.20
C ALA A 350 14.31 -5.68 -17.21
N LEU A 351 13.87 -6.82 -16.64
CA LEU A 351 12.56 -7.39 -16.98
C LEU A 351 11.38 -6.77 -16.22
N ALA A 352 11.47 -6.69 -14.88
CA ALA A 352 10.32 -6.25 -14.08
C ALA A 352 10.68 -5.42 -12.86
N GLY A 353 9.97 -4.31 -12.64
CA GLY A 353 10.17 -3.45 -11.48
C GLY A 353 9.51 -4.06 -10.25
N ALA A 354 8.20 -4.27 -10.30
CA ALA A 354 7.43 -4.75 -9.16
C ALA A 354 7.53 -6.27 -9.00
N ILE A 355 6.94 -7.03 -9.94
CA ILE A 355 6.76 -8.48 -9.84
C ILE A 355 7.30 -9.15 -11.09
N TYR A 356 8.20 -10.11 -10.91
CA TYR A 356 8.59 -11.05 -11.95
C TYR A 356 8.18 -12.46 -11.54
N ALA A 357 7.34 -13.10 -12.34
CA ALA A 357 6.90 -14.46 -12.11
C ALA A 357 7.20 -15.30 -13.35
N PHE A 358 8.03 -16.34 -13.17
CA PHE A 358 8.52 -17.17 -14.26
C PHE A 358 8.38 -18.66 -13.96
N GLY A 359 7.86 -19.43 -14.92
CA GLY A 359 7.94 -20.90 -14.90
C GLY A 359 7.06 -21.59 -13.85
N GLY A 360 5.93 -20.99 -13.47
CA GLY A 360 5.07 -21.45 -12.36
C GLY A 360 4.57 -22.91 -12.37
N ASN A 361 4.79 -23.72 -13.42
CA ASN A 361 4.44 -25.15 -13.48
C ASN A 361 3.03 -25.48 -12.93
N GLY A 362 2.01 -24.72 -13.33
CA GLY A 362 0.63 -24.90 -12.84
C GLY A 362 0.33 -24.27 -11.48
N ARG A 363 1.24 -23.46 -10.90
CA ARG A 363 1.00 -22.71 -9.67
C ARG A 363 0.52 -21.29 -10.01
N PRO A 364 -0.73 -20.92 -9.69
CA PRO A 364 -1.25 -19.60 -9.99
C PRO A 364 -0.67 -18.52 -9.08
N LEU A 365 -0.68 -17.28 -9.55
CA LEU A 365 -0.42 -16.08 -8.75
C LEU A 365 -1.71 -15.24 -8.70
N ARG A 366 -2.11 -14.80 -7.51
CA ARG A 366 -3.27 -13.90 -7.34
C ARG A 366 -2.85 -12.60 -6.67
N ILE A 367 -3.32 -11.49 -7.21
CA ILE A 367 -3.13 -10.13 -6.68
C ILE A 367 -4.52 -9.61 -6.35
N LEU A 368 -4.78 -9.39 -5.06
CA LEU A 368 -6.10 -9.10 -4.52
C LEU A 368 -6.04 -7.83 -3.67
N ASN A 369 -6.97 -6.90 -3.87
CA ASN A 369 -7.09 -5.69 -3.04
C ASN A 369 -5.74 -4.96 -2.86
N SER A 370 -4.92 -4.91 -3.90
CA SER A 370 -3.51 -4.48 -3.77
C SER A 370 -3.19 -3.34 -4.71
N THR A 371 -2.21 -2.52 -4.31
CA THR A 371 -1.70 -1.41 -5.11
C THR A 371 -0.29 -1.73 -5.62
N ILE A 372 -0.09 -1.68 -6.93
CA ILE A 372 1.22 -1.83 -7.57
C ILE A 372 1.53 -0.54 -8.30
N SER A 373 2.43 0.28 -7.75
CA SER A 373 2.57 1.65 -8.25
C SER A 373 3.97 2.23 -8.30
N GLY A 374 4.26 3.04 -9.32
CA GLY A 374 5.53 3.78 -9.39
C GLY A 374 6.76 2.88 -9.57
N ASN A 375 6.59 1.63 -10.01
CA ASN A 375 7.71 0.73 -10.24
C ASN A 375 8.29 0.95 -11.65
N TYR A 376 9.60 0.81 -11.79
CA TYR A 376 10.32 1.05 -13.04
C TYR A 376 11.02 -0.22 -13.51
N ALA A 377 10.85 -0.60 -14.77
CA ALA A 377 11.81 -1.48 -15.42
C ALA A 377 11.92 -1.30 -16.91
N PHE A 378 13.07 -1.69 -17.49
CA PHE A 378 13.29 -1.51 -18.93
C PHE A 378 12.19 -2.15 -19.79
N ALA A 379 11.72 -3.35 -19.43
CA ALA A 379 10.61 -4.07 -20.07
C ALA A 379 9.23 -3.79 -19.42
N ALA A 380 8.98 -4.24 -18.18
CA ALA A 380 7.67 -4.04 -17.52
C ALA A 380 7.80 -3.47 -16.11
N GLY A 381 7.45 -2.19 -15.92
CA GLY A 381 7.49 -1.58 -14.58
C GLY A 381 6.70 -2.36 -13.51
N GLY A 382 5.47 -2.75 -13.80
CA GLY A 382 4.55 -3.44 -12.90
C GLY A 382 4.78 -4.94 -12.85
N VAL A 383 3.98 -5.70 -13.60
CA VAL A 383 3.96 -7.17 -13.55
C VAL A 383 4.47 -7.77 -14.86
N PHE A 384 5.52 -8.58 -14.76
CA PHE A 384 5.99 -9.45 -15.84
C PHE A 384 5.70 -10.92 -15.47
N PHE A 385 4.78 -11.54 -16.21
CA PHE A 385 4.30 -12.89 -15.95
C PHE A 385 4.61 -13.79 -17.14
N ALA A 386 5.48 -14.78 -16.95
CA ALA A 386 6.01 -15.55 -18.06
C ALA A 386 6.19 -17.04 -17.80
N THR A 387 6.14 -17.82 -18.88
CA THR A 387 6.46 -19.25 -18.85
C THR A 387 7.24 -19.68 -20.08
N ASP A 388 8.16 -20.62 -19.91
CA ASP A 388 8.83 -21.33 -21.01
C ASP A 388 8.13 -22.65 -21.34
N ASN A 389 7.50 -23.30 -20.36
CA ASN A 389 6.78 -24.56 -20.52
C ASN A 389 5.60 -24.68 -19.54
N GLY A 390 4.62 -25.53 -19.85
CA GLY A 390 3.43 -25.73 -19.01
C GLY A 390 2.46 -24.55 -19.01
N SER A 391 1.40 -24.65 -18.20
CA SER A 391 0.36 -23.62 -18.08
C SER A 391 0.49 -22.85 -16.77
N ILE A 392 0.40 -21.53 -16.80
CA ILE A 392 0.40 -20.67 -15.61
C ILE A 392 -0.67 -19.58 -15.72
N ASP A 393 -1.25 -19.22 -14.58
CA ASP A 393 -2.36 -18.28 -14.49
C ASP A 393 -2.08 -17.15 -13.48
N LEU A 394 -2.38 -15.92 -13.88
CA LEU A 394 -2.38 -14.72 -13.06
C LEU A 394 -3.83 -14.22 -12.89
N GLU A 395 -4.22 -13.91 -11.65
CA GLU A 395 -5.45 -13.18 -11.36
C GLU A 395 -5.14 -11.83 -10.73
N VAL A 396 -5.77 -10.77 -11.24
CA VAL A 396 -5.72 -9.42 -10.64
C VAL A 396 -7.15 -8.99 -10.37
N ILE A 397 -7.50 -8.85 -9.10
CA ILE A 397 -8.88 -8.57 -8.67
C ILE A 397 -8.87 -7.40 -7.69
N ASN A 398 -9.80 -6.44 -7.87
CA ASN A 398 -9.95 -5.28 -7.00
C ASN A 398 -8.61 -4.59 -6.73
N SER A 399 -7.77 -4.42 -7.75
CA SER A 399 -6.39 -3.95 -7.55
C SER A 399 -6.10 -2.75 -8.44
N THR A 400 -5.13 -1.94 -8.02
CA THR A 400 -4.69 -0.75 -8.78
C THR A 400 -3.24 -0.95 -9.21
N VAL A 401 -3.02 -1.17 -10.50
CA VAL A 401 -1.70 -1.24 -11.14
C VAL A 401 -1.48 0.05 -11.90
N ALA A 402 -0.78 1.01 -11.30
CA ALA A 402 -0.71 2.35 -11.88
C ALA A 402 0.65 3.04 -11.78
N ASN A 403 0.89 4.06 -12.61
CA ASN A 403 2.11 4.86 -12.56
C ASN A 403 3.42 4.06 -12.71
N ASN A 404 3.36 2.83 -13.22
CA ASN A 404 4.55 2.04 -13.50
C ASN A 404 5.16 2.51 -14.83
N ARG A 405 6.48 2.38 -14.97
CA ARG A 405 7.25 2.98 -16.08
C ARG A 405 8.26 2.00 -16.66
N GLY A 406 8.70 2.26 -17.88
CA GLY A 406 9.76 1.49 -18.52
C GLY A 406 10.39 2.14 -19.73
N GLY A 407 11.46 1.51 -20.22
CA GLY A 407 12.45 2.15 -21.09
C GLY A 407 12.38 1.78 -22.57
N ASN A 408 11.68 0.70 -22.95
CA ASN A 408 11.72 0.17 -24.31
C ASN A 408 10.38 0.18 -25.06
N GLY A 409 9.33 0.79 -24.49
CA GLY A 409 8.00 0.86 -25.10
C GLY A 409 7.13 -0.40 -24.94
N GLU A 410 7.58 -1.40 -24.16
CA GLU A 410 6.71 -2.49 -23.70
C GLU A 410 5.69 -2.01 -22.65
N ALA A 411 4.68 -2.84 -22.37
CA ALA A 411 3.67 -2.51 -21.38
C ALA A 411 4.22 -2.54 -19.95
N ASN A 412 4.02 -1.44 -19.23
CA ASN A 412 4.50 -1.31 -17.86
C ASN A 412 3.44 -1.66 -16.82
N GLY A 413 2.19 -1.92 -17.21
CA GLY A 413 1.17 -2.41 -16.30
C GLY A 413 1.29 -3.93 -16.09
N VAL A 414 0.72 -4.70 -17.02
CA VAL A 414 0.70 -6.17 -17.01
C VAL A 414 1.21 -6.71 -18.35
N TYR A 415 2.37 -7.36 -18.34
CA TYR A 415 2.95 -8.06 -19.48
C TYR A 415 2.90 -9.57 -19.25
N VAL A 416 2.16 -10.28 -20.11
CA VAL A 416 2.06 -11.75 -20.13
C VAL A 416 2.83 -12.35 -21.29
N ARG A 417 3.70 -13.32 -21.03
CA ARG A 417 4.59 -13.87 -22.06
C ARG A 417 4.71 -15.41 -22.02
N ALA A 418 4.70 -16.04 -23.19
CA ALA A 418 5.04 -17.45 -23.35
C ALA A 418 6.31 -17.56 -24.20
N ASP A 419 7.41 -18.03 -23.60
CA ASP A 419 8.74 -18.14 -24.23
C ASP A 419 9.06 -19.51 -24.82
N GLY A 420 8.10 -20.42 -24.77
CA GLY A 420 8.17 -21.76 -25.36
C GLY A 420 6.77 -22.32 -25.56
N PRO A 421 6.58 -23.65 -25.69
CA PRO A 421 5.28 -24.26 -25.99
C PRO A 421 4.25 -24.16 -24.85
N GLY A 422 4.57 -23.45 -23.76
CA GLY A 422 3.68 -23.22 -22.63
C GLY A 422 2.55 -22.24 -22.92
N SER A 423 1.66 -22.09 -21.93
CA SER A 423 0.55 -21.16 -21.94
C SER A 423 0.60 -20.26 -20.71
N ALA A 424 0.60 -18.94 -20.91
CA ALA A 424 0.49 -17.97 -19.84
C ALA A 424 -0.84 -17.20 -20.00
N SER A 425 -1.66 -17.18 -18.96
CA SER A 425 -2.93 -16.45 -18.99
C SER A 425 -3.04 -15.47 -17.82
N ALA A 426 -3.57 -14.28 -18.07
CA ALA A 426 -3.96 -13.33 -17.03
C ALA A 426 -5.45 -13.02 -17.11
N ARG A 427 -6.10 -12.96 -15.95
CA ARG A 427 -7.50 -12.62 -15.78
C ARG A 427 -7.61 -11.39 -14.89
N ILE A 428 -8.22 -10.33 -15.41
CA ILE A 428 -8.31 -9.04 -14.72
C ILE A 428 -9.78 -8.75 -14.42
N ARG A 429 -10.11 -8.40 -13.17
CA ARG A 429 -11.46 -8.11 -12.73
C ARG A 429 -11.48 -6.91 -11.78
N ASN A 430 -12.46 -6.02 -11.96
CA ASN A 430 -12.68 -4.88 -11.07
C ASN A 430 -11.39 -4.12 -10.72
N SER A 431 -10.46 -4.02 -11.66
CA SER A 431 -9.11 -3.51 -11.41
C SER A 431 -8.79 -2.34 -12.31
N ILE A 432 -8.03 -1.39 -11.75
CA ILE A 432 -7.46 -0.28 -12.49
C ILE A 432 -6.08 -0.72 -13.00
N VAL A 433 -5.86 -0.68 -14.30
CA VAL A 433 -4.52 -0.79 -14.90
C VAL A 433 -4.32 0.43 -15.79
N ALA A 434 -3.69 1.45 -15.21
CA ALA A 434 -3.78 2.80 -15.75
C ALA A 434 -2.55 3.65 -15.44
N ASN A 435 -2.33 4.72 -16.19
CA ASN A 435 -1.21 5.63 -16.09
C ASN A 435 0.15 4.91 -16.14
N ASN A 436 0.30 3.80 -16.86
CA ASN A 436 1.56 3.03 -16.92
C ASN A 436 2.45 3.41 -18.13
N GLY A 437 2.27 4.61 -18.70
CA GLY A 437 3.09 5.08 -19.81
C GLY A 437 2.57 4.59 -21.16
N ALA A 438 3.46 4.10 -22.04
CA ALA A 438 3.12 3.82 -23.44
C ALA A 438 2.07 2.70 -23.63
N ALA A 439 2.00 1.74 -22.71
CA ALA A 439 1.07 0.62 -22.79
C ALA A 439 0.74 0.06 -21.39
N ASN A 440 -0.54 -0.25 -21.14
CA ASN A 440 -1.01 -0.85 -19.88
C ASN A 440 -0.95 -2.38 -19.90
N PHE A 441 -1.25 -3.00 -21.04
CA PHE A 441 -1.25 -4.46 -21.22
C PHE A 441 -0.40 -4.91 -22.40
N GLN A 442 0.18 -6.10 -22.33
CA GLN A 442 0.87 -6.70 -23.48
C GLN A 442 0.84 -8.22 -23.39
N THR A 443 0.72 -8.87 -24.55
CA THR A 443 0.98 -10.30 -24.70
C THR A 443 2.22 -10.52 -25.56
N GLY A 444 2.98 -11.57 -25.27
CA GLY A 444 4.16 -11.95 -26.04
C GLY A 444 4.24 -13.46 -26.20
N VAL A 445 4.54 -13.92 -27.42
CA VAL A 445 4.74 -15.35 -27.69
C VAL A 445 6.06 -15.54 -28.44
N SER A 446 6.86 -16.50 -28.01
CA SER A 446 7.96 -17.05 -28.78
C SER A 446 7.86 -18.57 -28.81
N SER A 447 8.23 -19.17 -29.94
CA SER A 447 8.35 -20.63 -30.07
C SER A 447 7.06 -21.46 -29.84
N GLY A 448 5.90 -20.96 -30.29
CA GLY A 448 4.67 -21.75 -30.46
C GLY A 448 3.76 -21.90 -29.23
N GLY A 449 3.99 -21.11 -28.16
CA GLY A 449 3.11 -21.03 -26.99
C GLY A 449 1.93 -20.05 -27.16
N THR A 450 1.20 -19.85 -26.06
CA THR A 450 0.02 -18.95 -26.00
C THR A 450 0.13 -17.98 -24.83
N ALA A 451 -0.09 -16.69 -25.09
CA ALA A 451 -0.19 -15.66 -24.06
C ALA A 451 -1.52 -14.91 -24.22
N THR A 452 -2.34 -14.86 -23.17
CA THR A 452 -3.64 -14.19 -23.18
C THR A 452 -3.86 -13.32 -21.97
N ILE A 453 -4.54 -12.20 -22.18
CA ILE A 453 -5.09 -11.37 -21.11
C ILE A 453 -6.58 -11.25 -21.36
N THR A 454 -7.39 -11.63 -20.38
CA THR A 454 -8.84 -11.70 -20.50
C THR A 454 -9.49 -10.84 -19.44
N SER A 455 -10.40 -9.96 -19.86
CA SER A 455 -11.24 -9.23 -18.93
C SER A 455 -12.31 -10.17 -18.35
N LEU A 456 -12.47 -10.11 -17.03
CA LEU A 456 -13.63 -10.66 -16.34
C LEU A 456 -14.63 -9.55 -15.95
N GLY A 457 -14.51 -8.37 -16.55
CA GLY A 457 -15.40 -7.24 -16.41
C GLY A 457 -15.01 -6.24 -15.32
N PHE A 458 -15.64 -5.07 -15.40
CA PHE A 458 -15.53 -3.97 -14.45
C PHE A 458 -14.11 -3.39 -14.32
N ASN A 459 -13.26 -3.56 -15.31
CA ASN A 459 -11.92 -2.99 -15.27
C ASN A 459 -11.93 -1.53 -15.72
N LEU A 460 -10.87 -0.81 -15.37
CA LEU A 460 -10.62 0.53 -15.89
C LEU A 460 -9.19 0.67 -16.40
N SER A 461 -9.06 1.27 -17.58
CA SER A 461 -7.79 1.70 -18.16
C SER A 461 -8.01 2.95 -19.01
N GLU A 462 -7.06 3.89 -19.04
CA GLU A 462 -7.08 4.95 -20.04
C GLU A 462 -6.75 4.43 -21.45
N ASP A 463 -6.09 3.28 -21.54
CA ASP A 463 -5.80 2.58 -22.79
C ASP A 463 -5.64 1.07 -22.59
N TYR A 464 -6.62 0.30 -23.08
CA TYR A 464 -6.59 -1.18 -23.10
C TYR A 464 -5.70 -1.77 -24.19
N ASN A 465 -5.15 -0.93 -25.07
CA ASN A 465 -4.16 -1.22 -26.12
C ASN A 465 -4.41 -2.46 -27.00
N GLY A 466 -5.65 -2.96 -27.03
CA GLY A 466 -6.07 -4.14 -27.79
C GLY A 466 -5.52 -5.47 -27.29
N ALA A 467 -4.64 -5.50 -26.27
CA ALA A 467 -4.07 -6.74 -25.74
C ALA A 467 -5.01 -7.46 -24.75
N LEU A 468 -5.96 -6.72 -24.17
CA LEU A 468 -7.06 -7.25 -23.36
C LEU A 468 -8.35 -7.27 -24.20
N THR A 469 -9.02 -8.42 -24.28
CA THR A 469 -10.39 -8.47 -24.81
C THR A 469 -11.34 -7.87 -23.77
N THR A 470 -11.86 -6.67 -24.03
CA THR A 470 -12.77 -5.95 -23.13
C THR A 470 -14.20 -6.51 -23.17
N LEU A 471 -14.90 -6.41 -22.05
CA LEU A 471 -16.34 -6.63 -21.93
C LEU A 471 -17.08 -5.28 -21.90
N GLY A 472 -18.38 -5.29 -22.16
CA GLY A 472 -19.21 -4.07 -22.10
C GLY A 472 -19.30 -3.43 -20.70
N THR A 473 -18.84 -4.15 -19.67
CA THR A 473 -18.76 -3.65 -18.28
C THR A 473 -17.42 -2.96 -17.97
N ASP A 474 -16.43 -3.06 -18.87
CA ASP A 474 -15.15 -2.37 -18.71
C ASP A 474 -15.26 -0.89 -19.10
N VAL A 475 -14.53 -0.05 -18.37
CA VAL A 475 -14.54 1.40 -18.51
C VAL A 475 -13.24 1.86 -19.13
N THR A 476 -13.31 2.75 -20.13
CA THR A 476 -12.14 3.45 -20.66
C THR A 476 -12.15 4.90 -20.18
N GLY A 477 -11.06 5.36 -19.58
CA GLY A 477 -10.92 6.74 -19.11
C GLY A 477 -9.82 6.92 -18.08
N ASP A 478 -9.54 8.18 -17.74
CA ASP A 478 -8.56 8.52 -16.69
C ASP A 478 -9.08 8.05 -15.31
N PRO A 479 -8.30 7.22 -14.58
CA PRO A 479 -8.67 6.79 -13.23
C PRO A 479 -8.68 7.94 -12.22
N LYS A 480 -8.07 9.09 -12.51
CA LYS A 480 -7.90 10.25 -11.63
C LYS A 480 -7.46 9.84 -10.24
N LEU A 481 -6.29 9.22 -10.17
CA LEU A 481 -5.71 8.76 -8.92
C LEU A 481 -5.06 9.93 -8.17
N GLY A 482 -5.33 10.04 -6.87
CA GLY A 482 -4.54 10.88 -5.97
C GLY A 482 -3.13 10.30 -5.76
N PRO A 483 -2.21 11.02 -5.10
CA PRO A 483 -0.87 10.50 -4.77
C PRO A 483 -0.93 9.20 -3.95
N LEU A 484 0.11 8.36 -4.07
CA LEU A 484 0.25 7.14 -3.25
C LEU A 484 0.62 7.54 -1.82
N ALA A 485 -0.25 7.32 -0.84
CA ALA A 485 -0.01 7.77 0.52
C ALA A 485 -0.69 6.86 1.57
N PRO A 486 -0.26 6.91 2.85
CA PRO A 486 -0.94 6.18 3.95
C PRO A 486 -2.27 6.85 4.30
N LEU A 487 -3.33 6.51 3.56
CA LEU A 487 -4.65 7.15 3.60
C LEU A 487 -5.69 6.28 4.33
N GLY A 488 -5.33 5.84 5.54
CA GLY A 488 -6.23 5.13 6.47
C GLY A 488 -6.20 3.59 6.44
N GLY A 489 -5.34 3.00 5.61
CA GLY A 489 -5.10 1.55 5.58
C GLY A 489 -3.76 1.14 6.21
N SER A 490 -3.53 -0.18 6.29
CA SER A 490 -2.25 -0.74 6.78
C SER A 490 -1.07 -0.53 5.82
N THR A 491 -1.37 -0.21 4.55
CA THR A 491 -0.42 0.03 3.46
C THR A 491 -0.84 1.26 2.64
N PRO A 492 0.10 1.96 1.95
CA PRO A 492 -0.25 3.14 1.14
C PRO A 492 -1.16 2.81 -0.04
N THR A 493 -2.14 3.66 -0.36
CA THR A 493 -3.07 3.47 -1.49
C THR A 493 -3.20 4.71 -2.35
N HIS A 494 -3.75 4.54 -3.56
CA HIS A 494 -4.24 5.64 -4.38
C HIS A 494 -5.73 5.81 -4.16
N LEU A 495 -6.16 6.95 -3.60
CA LEU A 495 -7.58 7.29 -3.58
C LEU A 495 -8.05 7.75 -4.96
N LEU A 496 -9.33 7.53 -5.25
CA LEU A 496 -9.95 8.12 -6.43
C LEU A 496 -10.24 9.59 -6.15
N LEU A 497 -9.87 10.46 -7.08
CA LEU A 497 -10.27 11.86 -7.06
C LEU A 497 -11.67 11.99 -7.66
N GLY A 498 -12.34 13.10 -7.35
CA GLY A 498 -13.71 13.29 -7.81
C GLY A 498 -13.81 13.28 -9.33
N GLY A 499 -14.92 12.72 -9.83
CA GLY A 499 -15.21 12.44 -11.24
C GLY A 499 -14.22 11.50 -11.93
N SER A 500 -13.51 10.67 -11.17
CA SER A 500 -12.91 9.43 -11.67
C SER A 500 -13.99 8.54 -12.31
N ALA A 501 -13.66 7.91 -13.43
CA ALA A 501 -14.55 6.94 -14.06
C ALA A 501 -14.59 5.58 -13.31
N ALA A 502 -13.74 5.39 -12.29
CA ALA A 502 -13.78 4.21 -11.42
C ALA A 502 -14.86 4.31 -10.33
N LEU A 503 -15.32 5.53 -9.99
CA LEU A 503 -16.27 5.77 -8.91
C LEU A 503 -17.63 5.12 -9.22
N ASN A 504 -18.06 4.21 -8.34
CA ASN A 504 -19.28 3.43 -8.36
C ASN A 504 -19.50 2.66 -9.68
N ALA A 505 -18.44 2.38 -10.43
CA ALA A 505 -18.48 1.76 -11.76
C ALA A 505 -18.10 0.27 -11.74
N GLY A 506 -17.84 -0.28 -10.56
CA GLY A 506 -17.25 -1.57 -10.34
C GLY A 506 -18.21 -2.66 -9.86
N ASN A 507 -17.59 -3.78 -9.48
CA ASN A 507 -18.22 -4.92 -8.83
C ASN A 507 -17.32 -5.42 -7.70
N THR A 508 -17.90 -5.68 -6.52
CA THR A 508 -17.19 -6.21 -5.33
C THR A 508 -16.27 -7.39 -5.60
N SER A 509 -16.61 -8.23 -6.59
CA SER A 509 -15.86 -9.41 -6.99
C SER A 509 -15.61 -10.39 -5.84
N GLY A 510 -16.48 -10.38 -4.83
CA GLY A 510 -16.39 -11.23 -3.64
C GLY A 510 -15.63 -10.64 -2.46
N SER A 511 -15.10 -9.43 -2.61
CA SER A 511 -14.51 -8.69 -1.48
C SER A 511 -15.56 -7.84 -0.78
N VAL A 512 -15.60 -7.96 0.55
CA VAL A 512 -16.43 -7.09 1.42
C VAL A 512 -15.67 -5.91 1.96
N ILE A 513 -14.36 -5.87 1.76
CA ILE A 513 -13.50 -4.79 2.20
C ILE A 513 -12.58 -4.37 1.06
N ASP A 514 -12.19 -3.12 1.05
CA ASP A 514 -11.11 -2.60 0.20
C ASP A 514 -9.74 -2.81 0.86
N GLN A 515 -8.66 -2.37 0.20
CA GLN A 515 -7.29 -2.47 0.72
C GLN A 515 -7.09 -1.77 2.08
N ARG A 516 -7.93 -0.78 2.41
CA ARG A 516 -7.88 -0.04 3.68
C ARG A 516 -8.64 -0.78 4.78
N GLY A 517 -9.36 -1.85 4.44
CA GLY A 517 -10.26 -2.55 5.36
C GLY A 517 -11.66 -1.94 5.41
N GLN A 518 -12.01 -1.02 4.52
CA GLN A 518 -13.32 -0.37 4.47
C GLN A 518 -14.36 -1.21 3.72
N PRO A 519 -15.60 -1.33 4.19
CA PRO A 519 -16.68 -2.05 3.51
C PRO A 519 -16.87 -1.73 2.03
N ARG A 520 -17.14 -2.77 1.24
CA ARG A 520 -17.36 -2.75 -0.21
C ARG A 520 -18.63 -3.56 -0.57
N PRO A 521 -19.55 -3.04 -1.42
CA PRO A 521 -19.57 -1.69 -1.99
C PRO A 521 -20.10 -0.68 -0.96
N TRP A 522 -19.99 0.61 -1.26
CA TRP A 522 -20.52 1.68 -0.42
C TRP A 522 -21.34 2.71 -1.21
N GLY A 523 -22.47 3.12 -0.64
CA GLY A 523 -23.12 4.39 -0.99
C GLY A 523 -23.87 4.48 -2.33
N ALA A 524 -23.76 3.52 -3.26
CA ALA A 524 -24.43 3.61 -4.56
C ALA A 524 -25.38 2.44 -4.89
N PRO A 525 -26.51 2.72 -5.57
CA PRO A 525 -27.28 1.68 -6.26
C PRO A 525 -26.46 1.15 -7.47
N ALA A 526 -26.72 -0.10 -7.86
CA ALA A 526 -26.13 -0.75 -9.02
C ALA A 526 -25.99 0.20 -10.23
N ALA A 527 -24.77 0.38 -10.74
CA ALA A 527 -24.53 1.19 -11.93
C ALA A 527 -25.22 0.61 -13.16
N SER A 528 -25.51 1.47 -14.15
CA SER A 528 -26.15 1.08 -15.42
C SER A 528 -25.33 0.07 -16.23
N ASN A 529 -24.05 -0.12 -15.89
CA ASN A 529 -23.15 -1.12 -16.45
C ASN A 529 -23.33 -2.53 -15.84
N GLY A 530 -24.31 -2.74 -14.95
CA GLY A 530 -24.58 -4.04 -14.33
C GLY A 530 -23.78 -4.34 -13.06
N GLY A 531 -22.94 -3.40 -12.60
CA GLY A 531 -22.17 -3.48 -11.35
C GLY A 531 -23.04 -3.44 -10.09
N ASP A 532 -22.43 -3.65 -8.93
CA ASP A 532 -23.11 -3.61 -7.62
C ASP A 532 -22.94 -2.26 -6.90
N GLY A 533 -22.30 -1.29 -7.55
CA GLY A 533 -22.02 0.04 -7.00
C GLY A 533 -20.65 0.17 -6.35
N ALA A 534 -19.83 -0.90 -6.33
CA ALA A 534 -18.44 -0.80 -5.89
C ALA A 534 -17.64 0.15 -6.80
N ASP A 535 -16.51 0.63 -6.30
CA ASP A 535 -15.48 1.27 -7.10
C ASP A 535 -14.60 0.24 -7.80
N ILE A 536 -14.09 0.62 -8.98
CA ILE A 536 -13.05 -0.14 -9.67
C ILE A 536 -11.69 0.12 -8.98
N GLY A 537 -10.91 -0.93 -8.73
CA GLY A 537 -9.57 -0.84 -8.16
C GLY A 537 -9.47 -1.17 -6.67
N ALA A 538 -8.34 -0.83 -6.06
CA ALA A 538 -7.98 -1.26 -4.70
C ALA A 538 -8.78 -0.62 -3.55
N VAL A 539 -9.42 0.52 -3.82
CA VAL A 539 -10.10 1.34 -2.82
C VAL A 539 -11.60 1.39 -3.11
N GLU A 540 -12.41 1.39 -2.06
CA GLU A 540 -13.83 1.72 -2.10
C GLU A 540 -14.03 3.08 -1.42
N MET A 541 -14.44 4.10 -2.17
CA MET A 541 -14.56 5.48 -1.71
C MET A 541 -15.89 5.71 -1.00
N ARG A 542 -15.81 6.16 0.25
CA ARG A 542 -16.98 6.56 1.02
C ARG A 542 -17.25 8.04 0.87
N SER A 543 -17.57 8.45 -0.36
CA SER A 543 -17.38 9.84 -0.76
C SER A 543 -18.60 10.76 -0.56
N PHE A 544 -18.40 11.88 0.14
CA PHE A 544 -19.26 13.06 0.03
C PHE A 544 -18.72 13.98 -1.07
N THR A 545 -19.55 14.32 -2.06
CA THR A 545 -19.10 15.14 -3.19
C THR A 545 -19.42 16.62 -2.97
N VAL A 546 -18.39 17.46 -3.01
CA VAL A 546 -18.53 18.92 -3.08
C VAL A 546 -18.85 19.32 -4.52
N ILE A 547 -20.01 19.94 -4.72
CA ILE A 547 -20.58 20.23 -6.04
C ILE A 547 -20.64 21.74 -6.37
N ASN A 548 -20.27 22.61 -5.44
CA ASN A 548 -20.18 24.05 -5.67
C ASN A 548 -19.05 24.69 -4.84
N THR A 549 -18.72 25.95 -5.13
CA THR A 549 -17.65 26.70 -4.46
C THR A 549 -18.14 27.68 -3.39
N ASN A 550 -19.40 27.54 -2.94
CA ASN A 550 -19.97 28.44 -1.93
C ASN A 550 -19.34 28.18 -0.55
N ASP A 551 -19.25 29.20 0.31
CA ASP A 551 -18.76 29.05 1.69
C ASP A 551 -19.65 28.11 2.54
N SER A 552 -20.96 28.08 2.25
CA SER A 552 -21.95 27.30 2.99
C SER A 552 -23.15 26.92 2.14
N GLY A 553 -24.04 26.10 2.72
CA GLY A 553 -25.23 25.55 2.06
C GLY A 553 -24.98 24.18 1.42
N ILE A 554 -26.06 23.55 0.98
CA ILE A 554 -26.05 22.18 0.43
C ILE A 554 -25.00 22.06 -0.69
N GLY A 555 -24.20 21.00 -0.63
CA GLY A 555 -23.18 20.69 -1.64
C GLY A 555 -21.89 21.51 -1.55
N SER A 556 -21.73 22.33 -0.51
CA SER A 556 -20.48 23.02 -0.20
C SER A 556 -19.49 22.11 0.54
N LEU A 557 -18.21 22.50 0.63
CA LEU A 557 -17.22 21.80 1.45
C LEU A 557 -17.63 21.73 2.93
N ARG A 558 -18.23 22.81 3.44
CA ARG A 558 -18.72 22.87 4.81
C ARG A 558 -19.81 21.82 5.06
N ASP A 559 -20.75 21.69 4.15
CA ASP A 559 -21.83 20.68 4.20
C ASP A 559 -21.26 19.26 4.16
N ALA A 560 -20.29 19.00 3.29
CA ALA A 560 -19.61 17.70 3.22
C ALA A 560 -18.86 17.34 4.51
N ILE A 561 -18.16 18.30 5.14
CA ILE A 561 -17.47 18.06 6.43
C ILE A 561 -18.49 17.77 7.54
N VAL A 562 -19.61 18.50 7.59
CA VAL A 562 -20.68 18.24 8.57
C VAL A 562 -21.24 16.83 8.41
N ALA A 563 -21.51 16.40 7.17
CA ALA A 563 -22.02 15.06 6.89
C ALA A 563 -21.01 13.98 7.28
N ALA A 564 -19.74 14.14 6.92
CA ALA A 564 -18.68 13.18 7.24
C ALA A 564 -18.38 13.08 8.75
N ASN A 565 -18.48 14.19 9.48
CA ASN A 565 -18.35 14.20 10.95
C ASN A 565 -19.53 13.51 11.65
N ALA A 566 -20.69 13.39 11.00
CA ALA A 566 -21.87 12.75 11.57
C ALA A 566 -21.92 11.23 11.31
N ASP A 567 -21.07 10.73 10.42
CA ASP A 567 -20.89 9.31 10.14
C ASP A 567 -19.86 8.71 11.13
N THR A 568 -19.90 7.40 11.39
CA THR A 568 -19.04 6.70 12.35
C THR A 568 -17.87 5.95 11.69
N GLU A 569 -17.83 5.92 10.36
CA GLU A 569 -16.84 5.16 9.58
C GLU A 569 -15.76 6.08 8.99
N LEU A 570 -14.78 5.52 8.25
CA LEU A 570 -13.81 6.32 7.49
C LEU A 570 -14.51 6.92 6.27
N ASN A 571 -14.48 8.24 6.16
CA ASN A 571 -15.17 8.97 5.08
C ASN A 571 -14.18 9.66 4.15
N ASP A 572 -14.56 9.72 2.88
CA ASP A 572 -13.83 10.47 1.87
C ASP A 572 -14.65 11.72 1.46
N ILE A 573 -14.01 12.83 1.18
CA ILE A 573 -14.63 14.02 0.60
C ILE A 573 -13.95 14.27 -0.73
N VAL A 574 -14.74 14.26 -1.81
CA VAL A 574 -14.25 14.47 -3.18
C VAL A 574 -14.90 15.71 -3.79
N PHE A 575 -14.36 16.18 -4.92
CA PHE A 575 -14.84 17.39 -5.58
C PHE A 575 -15.33 17.07 -6.98
N LEU A 576 -16.48 17.62 -7.37
CA LEU A 576 -17.05 17.39 -8.69
C LEU A 576 -16.05 17.79 -9.80
N ASP A 577 -15.61 16.82 -10.59
CA ASP A 577 -14.56 17.03 -11.58
C ASP A 577 -14.85 18.15 -12.59
N GLY A 578 -16.04 18.13 -13.19
CA GLY A 578 -16.44 19.15 -14.17
C GLY A 578 -16.44 20.57 -13.59
N LEU A 579 -16.61 20.70 -12.27
CA LEU A 579 -16.46 21.99 -11.59
C LEU A 579 -14.97 22.41 -11.59
N PHE A 580 -14.05 21.52 -11.24
CA PHE A 580 -12.62 21.85 -11.06
C PHE A 580 -11.71 21.49 -12.25
N ALA A 581 -12.27 21.31 -13.44
CA ALA A 581 -11.49 21.17 -14.69
C ALA A 581 -10.61 22.41 -15.01
N SER A 582 -10.84 23.53 -14.33
CA SER A 582 -9.99 24.74 -14.34
C SER A 582 -9.79 25.24 -12.90
N PRO A 583 -8.74 26.04 -12.62
CA PRO A 583 -8.48 26.53 -11.27
C PRO A 583 -9.63 27.31 -10.65
N ARG A 584 -10.05 26.93 -9.44
CA ARG A 584 -11.12 27.58 -8.67
C ARG A 584 -10.75 27.75 -7.21
N ALA A 585 -11.43 28.69 -6.56
CA ALA A 585 -11.28 28.95 -5.14
C ALA A 585 -12.61 28.80 -4.38
N ILE A 586 -12.58 28.09 -3.26
CA ILE A 586 -13.58 28.17 -2.19
C ILE A 586 -13.11 29.27 -1.25
N THR A 587 -13.84 30.39 -1.21
CA THR A 587 -13.50 31.54 -0.37
C THR A 587 -14.35 31.52 0.88
N LEU A 588 -13.71 31.29 2.03
CA LEU A 588 -14.38 31.11 3.31
C LEU A 588 -14.66 32.45 3.97
N GLU A 589 -15.88 32.62 4.46
CA GLU A 589 -16.30 33.80 5.24
C GLU A 589 -16.31 33.51 6.75
N SER A 590 -16.25 32.24 7.14
CA SER A 590 -16.14 31.76 8.51
C SER A 590 -15.31 30.47 8.60
N ALA A 591 -14.82 30.12 9.79
CA ALA A 591 -14.07 28.89 10.03
C ALA A 591 -14.86 27.66 9.57
N LEU A 592 -14.21 26.68 8.91
CA LEU A 592 -14.85 25.39 8.63
C LEU A 592 -15.17 24.65 9.93
N PRO A 593 -16.12 23.70 9.93
CA PRO A 593 -16.34 22.81 11.06
C PRO A 593 -15.06 22.03 11.36
N ASP A 594 -14.76 21.83 12.64
CA ASP A 594 -13.62 21.00 13.06
C ASP A 594 -13.82 19.57 12.55
N ILE A 595 -12.76 18.95 12.04
CA ILE A 595 -12.77 17.53 11.69
C ILE A 595 -12.67 16.75 12.99
N ASN A 596 -13.70 15.96 13.29
CA ASN A 596 -13.82 15.20 14.54
C ASN A 596 -14.18 13.73 14.33
N ASN A 597 -14.18 13.29 13.07
CA ASN A 597 -14.22 11.89 12.67
C ASN A 597 -13.09 11.59 11.67
N ALA A 598 -12.83 10.29 11.41
CA ALA A 598 -11.86 9.85 10.44
C ALA A 598 -12.26 10.26 9.01
N ILE A 599 -11.56 11.25 8.45
CA ILE A 599 -11.89 11.84 7.15
C ILE A 599 -10.63 11.98 6.28
N THR A 600 -10.79 11.64 5.00
CA THR A 600 -9.86 12.06 3.93
C THR A 600 -10.53 13.08 3.02
N ILE A 601 -9.87 14.20 2.74
CA ILE A 601 -10.31 15.17 1.74
C ILE A 601 -9.42 15.05 0.50
N SER A 602 -10.00 14.61 -0.61
CA SER A 602 -9.32 14.30 -1.87
C SER A 602 -9.62 15.35 -2.93
N GLY A 603 -8.74 16.34 -3.01
CA GLY A 603 -8.82 17.43 -3.97
C GLY A 603 -8.36 17.05 -5.38
N PRO A 604 -8.80 17.79 -6.41
CA PRO A 604 -8.46 17.52 -7.81
C PRO A 604 -7.01 17.87 -8.20
N GLY A 605 -6.22 18.43 -7.29
CA GLY A 605 -4.88 18.97 -7.51
C GLY A 605 -4.71 20.35 -6.86
N ALA A 606 -3.57 20.60 -6.22
CA ALA A 606 -3.31 21.87 -5.54
C ALA A 606 -3.20 23.07 -6.52
N ASP A 607 -2.92 22.82 -7.79
CA ASP A 607 -2.98 23.78 -8.89
C ASP A 607 -4.43 24.11 -9.30
N LYS A 608 -5.40 23.23 -9.01
CA LYS A 608 -6.81 23.35 -9.42
C LYS A 608 -7.75 23.84 -8.33
N LEU A 609 -7.53 23.47 -7.06
CA LEU A 609 -8.40 23.85 -5.94
C LEU A 609 -7.65 24.64 -4.88
N SER A 610 -8.08 25.89 -4.66
CA SER A 610 -7.69 26.70 -3.50
C SER A 610 -8.83 26.82 -2.49
N ILE A 611 -8.55 26.49 -1.24
CA ILE A 611 -9.41 26.80 -0.09
C ILE A 611 -8.73 27.95 0.66
N ARG A 612 -9.42 29.08 0.77
CA ARG A 612 -8.81 30.30 1.30
C ARG A 612 -9.75 31.07 2.19
N ARG A 613 -9.21 31.71 3.22
CA ARG A 613 -9.95 32.71 3.98
C ARG A 613 -10.17 33.97 3.14
N GLY A 614 -11.39 34.50 3.16
CA GLY A 614 -11.73 35.79 2.54
C GLY A 614 -10.98 36.95 3.21
N SER A 615 -10.51 37.90 2.42
CA SER A 615 -9.69 39.03 2.92
C SER A 615 -10.42 39.92 3.94
N THR A 616 -11.75 39.97 3.87
CA THR A 616 -12.62 40.75 4.77
C THR A 616 -13.21 39.91 5.92
N ALA A 617 -12.99 38.60 5.92
CA ALA A 617 -13.55 37.69 6.92
C ALA A 617 -12.88 37.91 8.30
N PRO A 618 -13.46 37.50 9.43
CA PRO A 618 -12.74 37.50 10.72
C PRO A 618 -11.52 36.57 10.67
N LEU A 619 -10.59 36.71 11.62
CA LEU A 619 -9.43 35.82 11.72
C LEU A 619 -9.90 34.41 12.10
N PHE A 620 -9.61 33.42 11.25
CA PHE A 620 -9.79 32.01 11.57
C PHE A 620 -8.79 31.14 10.80
N ARG A 621 -8.62 29.92 11.33
CA ARG A 621 -7.88 28.82 10.73
C ARG A 621 -8.73 28.10 9.70
N LEU A 622 -8.11 27.55 8.66
CA LEU A 622 -8.85 26.82 7.62
C LEU A 622 -9.32 25.45 8.11
N PHE A 623 -8.43 24.66 8.71
CA PHE A 623 -8.75 23.32 9.23
C PHE A 623 -8.27 23.12 10.66
N THR A 624 -9.16 22.62 11.52
CA THR A 624 -8.83 22.11 12.85
C THR A 624 -9.14 20.62 12.86
N ILE A 625 -8.18 19.80 13.29
CA ILE A 625 -8.35 18.35 13.44
C ILE A 625 -8.34 18.02 14.94
N SER A 626 -9.45 17.44 15.39
CA SER A 626 -9.65 17.05 16.79
C SER A 626 -8.69 15.93 17.21
N SER A 627 -8.51 15.74 18.51
CA SER A 627 -7.70 14.64 19.06
C SER A 627 -8.41 13.30 18.97
N GLY A 628 -7.63 12.22 18.95
CA GLY A 628 -8.14 10.84 19.04
C GLY A 628 -8.62 10.24 17.71
N LEU A 629 -8.36 10.90 16.58
CA LEU A 629 -8.71 10.37 15.27
C LEU A 629 -7.65 9.39 14.78
N GLU A 630 -8.11 8.27 14.22
CA GLU A 630 -7.23 7.29 13.58
C GLU A 630 -6.65 7.83 12.27
N VAL A 631 -7.44 8.61 11.53
CA VAL A 631 -7.06 9.16 10.22
C VAL A 631 -7.54 10.60 10.10
N ALA A 632 -6.66 11.49 9.68
CA ALA A 632 -7.02 12.77 9.08
C ALA A 632 -6.09 13.00 7.88
N ALA A 633 -6.67 13.09 6.68
CA ALA A 633 -5.88 13.23 5.47
C ALA A 633 -6.40 14.34 4.57
N LEU A 634 -5.49 15.10 3.99
CA LEU A 634 -5.77 16.15 3.01
C LEU A 634 -4.86 15.90 1.81
N THR A 635 -5.45 15.78 0.62
CA THR A 635 -4.68 15.51 -0.60
C THR A 635 -5.08 16.45 -1.73
N GLY A 636 -4.11 16.84 -2.56
CA GLY A 636 -4.38 17.57 -3.81
C GLY A 636 -5.13 18.91 -3.64
N ILE A 637 -4.83 19.67 -2.58
CA ILE A 637 -5.48 20.97 -2.31
C ILE A 637 -4.47 22.07 -1.96
N LYS A 638 -4.82 23.31 -2.27
CA LYS A 638 -4.09 24.51 -1.83
C LYS A 638 -4.81 25.19 -0.67
N LEU A 639 -4.11 25.43 0.42
CA LEU A 639 -4.61 26.05 1.65
C LEU A 639 -3.95 27.42 1.84
N GLN A 640 -4.75 28.49 1.79
CA GLN A 640 -4.20 29.83 1.70
C GLN A 640 -4.87 30.88 2.61
N ASN A 641 -4.05 31.79 3.13
CA ASN A 641 -4.45 32.99 3.89
C ASN A 641 -5.23 32.71 5.18
N GLY A 642 -5.20 31.47 5.69
CA GLY A 642 -5.68 31.16 7.04
C GLY A 642 -4.93 32.01 8.05
N SER A 643 -5.64 32.55 9.05
CA SER A 643 -5.06 33.54 9.96
C SER A 643 -5.64 33.43 11.35
N VAL A 644 -4.81 33.18 12.36
CA VAL A 644 -5.22 33.12 13.77
C VAL A 644 -4.25 33.87 14.68
N ASN A 645 -4.69 34.21 15.88
CA ASN A 645 -3.79 34.70 16.93
C ASN A 645 -3.05 33.56 17.66
N GLY A 646 -3.53 32.31 17.54
CA GLY A 646 -2.96 31.12 18.16
C GLY A 646 -1.95 30.39 17.27
N PHE A 647 -1.95 29.06 17.33
CA PHE A 647 -1.13 28.18 16.47
C PHE A 647 -1.88 27.74 15.22
N GLY A 648 -1.21 27.34 14.14
CA GLY A 648 -1.88 26.73 12.97
C GLY A 648 -2.72 27.74 12.19
N GLY A 649 -2.12 28.55 11.31
CA GLY A 649 -2.90 29.46 10.45
C GLY A 649 -3.68 28.70 9.38
N GLY A 650 -3.01 27.79 8.69
CA GLY A 650 -3.63 26.87 7.74
C GLY A 650 -4.30 25.72 8.47
N ILE A 651 -3.51 24.90 9.16
CA ILE A 651 -3.95 23.65 9.81
C ILE A 651 -3.44 23.58 11.26
N ASP A 652 -4.26 23.04 12.15
CA ASP A 652 -3.88 22.65 13.52
C ASP A 652 -4.46 21.27 13.78
N SER A 653 -3.62 20.32 14.17
CA SER A 653 -4.04 18.95 14.41
C SER A 653 -3.52 18.41 15.73
N GLN A 654 -4.39 17.69 16.42
CA GLN A 654 -4.08 16.90 17.62
C GLN A 654 -4.18 15.39 17.37
N SER A 655 -4.28 14.99 16.10
CA SER A 655 -4.26 13.60 15.63
C SER A 655 -3.23 13.46 14.50
N PRO A 656 -2.77 12.23 14.18
CA PRO A 656 -1.94 12.00 13.00
C PRO A 656 -2.54 12.64 11.75
N LEU A 657 -1.72 13.41 11.02
CA LEU A 657 -2.15 14.13 9.82
C LEU A 657 -1.33 13.69 8.60
N THR A 658 -2.03 13.23 7.56
CA THR A 658 -1.42 12.98 6.25
C THR A 658 -1.71 14.14 5.31
N LEU A 659 -0.66 14.78 4.79
CA LEU A 659 -0.75 15.77 3.71
C LEU A 659 -0.06 15.19 2.48
N ALA A 660 -0.76 15.06 1.35
CA ALA A 660 -0.19 14.52 0.12
C ALA A 660 -0.50 15.40 -1.09
N GLY A 661 0.53 15.96 -1.75
CA GLY A 661 0.30 16.89 -2.86
C GLY A 661 -0.44 18.16 -2.43
N VAL A 662 -0.16 18.67 -1.22
CA VAL A 662 -0.83 19.85 -0.64
C VAL A 662 0.06 21.08 -0.76
N HIS A 663 -0.54 22.24 -1.06
CA HIS A 663 0.16 23.53 -1.09
C HIS A 663 -0.33 24.46 0.03
N VAL A 664 0.46 24.61 1.10
CA VAL A 664 0.17 25.47 2.25
C VAL A 664 0.87 26.83 2.07
N LEU A 665 0.10 27.84 1.63
CA LEU A 665 0.61 29.12 1.14
C LEU A 665 0.14 30.31 1.98
N GLY A 666 1.05 31.17 2.43
CA GLY A 666 0.69 32.52 2.88
C GLY A 666 -0.20 32.56 4.12
N ASN A 667 -0.16 31.54 4.98
CA ASN A 667 -0.95 31.49 6.20
C ASN A 667 -0.24 32.24 7.33
N PHE A 668 -1.02 32.74 8.29
CA PHE A 668 -0.55 33.52 9.44
C PHE A 668 -0.98 32.90 10.77
N ALA A 669 -0.08 32.85 11.74
CA ALA A 669 -0.39 32.48 13.11
C ALA A 669 0.31 33.42 14.09
N GLY A 670 -0.39 33.94 15.09
CA GLY A 670 0.19 34.82 16.11
C GLY A 670 1.19 34.12 17.03
N ALA A 671 1.03 32.82 17.28
CA ALA A 671 1.90 32.05 18.17
C ALA A 671 2.92 31.16 17.45
N GLY A 672 2.50 30.44 16.41
CA GLY A 672 3.37 29.46 15.75
C GLY A 672 2.68 28.51 14.78
N GLY A 673 3.45 27.76 14.00
CA GLY A 673 2.95 26.83 12.98
C GLY A 673 2.01 27.51 12.00
N ALA A 674 2.38 28.66 11.44
CA ALA A 674 1.46 29.43 10.59
C ALA A 674 0.96 28.62 9.41
N GLY A 675 1.80 27.79 8.78
CA GLY A 675 1.36 26.76 7.86
C GLY A 675 0.59 25.66 8.61
N VAL A 676 1.32 24.86 9.39
CA VAL A 676 0.76 23.71 10.12
C VAL A 676 1.27 23.66 11.57
N SER A 677 0.36 23.32 12.49
CA SER A 677 0.64 23.01 13.89
C SER A 677 0.20 21.57 14.20
N LEU A 678 1.09 20.79 14.84
CA LEU A 678 0.86 19.43 15.29
C LEU A 678 1.15 19.35 16.80
N PHE A 679 0.13 19.05 17.60
CA PHE A 679 0.23 18.98 19.05
C PHE A 679 -0.03 17.56 19.56
N SER A 680 0.98 16.96 20.19
CA SER A 680 1.00 15.54 20.58
C SER A 680 0.65 14.61 19.40
N ALA A 681 1.01 15.04 18.20
CA ALA A 681 0.67 14.43 16.93
C ALA A 681 1.85 14.52 15.96
N GLY A 682 1.91 13.59 15.01
CA GLY A 682 2.79 13.64 13.85
C GLY A 682 2.01 13.30 12.59
N GLY A 683 2.57 12.42 11.76
CA GLY A 683 1.92 11.99 10.52
C GLY A 683 2.89 11.93 9.34
N THR A 684 2.39 12.16 8.13
CA THR A 684 3.19 12.10 6.90
C THR A 684 2.87 13.27 5.99
N PHE A 685 3.85 14.10 5.66
CA PHE A 685 3.75 15.12 4.62
C PHE A 685 4.54 14.65 3.40
N LEU A 686 3.85 14.45 2.29
CA LEU A 686 4.36 13.87 1.06
C LEU A 686 4.06 14.81 -0.12
N ASP A 687 5.03 14.98 -1.02
CA ASP A 687 4.88 15.72 -2.27
C ASP A 687 4.28 17.13 -2.09
N SER A 688 4.54 17.76 -0.94
CA SER A 688 3.82 18.96 -0.48
C SER A 688 4.72 20.19 -0.40
N THR A 689 4.12 21.37 -0.53
CA THR A 689 4.82 22.66 -0.45
C THR A 689 4.28 23.51 0.67
N PHE A 690 5.17 24.03 1.52
CA PHE A 690 4.85 24.95 2.60
C PHE A 690 5.64 26.23 2.36
N ASN A 691 4.98 27.30 1.90
CA ASN A 691 5.69 28.52 1.57
C ASN A 691 4.98 29.82 1.91
N GLY A 692 5.78 30.86 2.15
CA GLY A 692 5.29 32.20 2.45
C GLY A 692 4.45 32.31 3.73
N ASN A 693 4.47 31.29 4.60
CA ASN A 693 3.74 31.34 5.85
C ASN A 693 4.48 32.26 6.83
N THR A 694 3.76 32.96 7.70
CA THR A 694 4.33 34.01 8.56
C THR A 694 3.82 33.95 9.99
N THR A 695 4.71 34.19 10.95
CA THR A 695 4.34 34.32 12.36
C THR A 695 5.22 35.39 13.02
N PRO A 696 4.73 36.15 14.02
CA PRO A 696 5.63 36.86 14.93
C PRO A 696 6.24 35.91 15.99
N GLY A 697 5.66 34.72 16.18
CA GLY A 697 6.09 33.69 17.13
C GLY A 697 7.00 32.62 16.52
N ARG A 698 6.74 31.33 16.77
CA ARG A 698 7.64 30.20 16.45
C ARG A 698 6.89 28.94 16.04
N PRO A 699 7.27 28.22 14.96
CA PRO A 699 7.85 28.66 13.71
C PRO A 699 6.78 29.12 12.72
N ALA A 700 7.17 29.56 11.52
CA ALA A 700 6.20 29.97 10.50
C ALA A 700 5.70 28.81 9.63
N GLY A 701 6.57 27.88 9.23
CA GLY A 701 6.18 26.74 8.38
C GLY A 701 5.41 25.67 9.16
N ILE A 702 6.16 24.72 9.75
CA ILE A 702 5.62 23.53 10.42
C ILE A 702 6.06 23.51 11.87
N TYR A 703 5.08 23.48 12.79
CA TYR A 703 5.30 23.31 14.21
C TYR A 703 4.91 21.90 14.65
N VAL A 704 5.85 21.17 15.25
CA VAL A 704 5.61 19.85 15.82
C VAL A 704 5.93 19.89 17.30
N ARG A 705 5.00 19.42 18.13
CA ARG A 705 5.16 19.40 19.59
C ARG A 705 4.79 18.04 20.16
N ASN A 706 5.68 17.44 20.94
CA ASN A 706 5.47 16.18 21.67
C ASN A 706 5.04 14.99 20.79
N SER A 707 5.57 14.88 19.58
CA SER A 707 5.23 13.84 18.60
C SER A 707 5.93 12.49 18.82
N GLY A 708 6.59 12.26 19.96
CA GLY A 708 7.48 11.11 20.15
C GLY A 708 6.79 9.74 20.00
N ALA A 709 5.50 9.65 20.34
CA ALA A 709 4.70 8.44 20.12
C ALA A 709 4.25 8.26 18.65
N LEU A 710 4.21 9.35 17.89
CA LEU A 710 3.66 9.46 16.53
C LEU A 710 4.56 10.42 15.74
N PRO A 711 5.75 10.01 15.26
CA PRO A 711 6.70 10.91 14.61
C PRO A 711 6.11 11.54 13.33
N LEU A 712 6.59 12.74 12.97
CA LEU A 712 6.28 13.34 11.67
C LEU A 712 7.31 12.92 10.63
N ARG A 713 6.87 12.35 9.51
CA ARG A 713 7.71 12.09 8.33
C ARG A 713 7.41 13.12 7.25
N ILE A 714 8.43 13.78 6.72
CA ILE A 714 8.34 14.73 5.62
C ILE A 714 9.17 14.15 4.47
N VAL A 715 8.51 13.87 3.35
CA VAL A 715 9.10 13.17 2.21
C VAL A 715 8.78 13.94 0.93
N ASN A 716 9.76 14.08 0.02
CA ASN A 716 9.57 14.75 -1.26
C ASN A 716 8.87 16.11 -1.14
N SER A 717 9.22 16.89 -0.14
CA SER A 717 8.47 18.12 0.16
C SER A 717 9.37 19.34 0.14
N THR A 718 8.79 20.47 -0.26
CA THR A 718 9.48 21.76 -0.36
C THR A 718 8.96 22.71 0.72
N ILE A 719 9.83 23.14 1.64
CA ILE A 719 9.52 24.11 2.69
C ILE A 719 10.34 25.35 2.42
N SER A 720 9.70 26.41 1.90
CA SER A 720 10.43 27.56 1.37
C SER A 720 9.85 28.92 1.73
N GLY A 721 10.70 29.93 1.98
CA GLY A 721 10.23 31.31 2.14
C GLY A 721 9.30 31.56 3.34
N ASN A 722 9.33 30.71 4.37
CA ASN A 722 8.53 30.92 5.59
C ASN A 722 9.26 31.87 6.55
N THR A 723 8.56 32.83 7.15
CA THR A 723 9.18 33.90 7.96
C THR A 723 8.59 33.98 9.36
N ALA A 724 9.43 33.76 10.37
CA ALA A 724 9.10 33.92 11.77
C ALA A 724 9.81 35.14 12.38
N GLY A 725 9.08 35.98 13.11
CA GLY A 725 9.65 37.03 13.97
C GLY A 725 10.27 36.47 15.26
N GLY A 726 9.94 35.23 15.65
CA GLY A 726 10.53 34.51 16.77
C GLY A 726 11.71 33.63 16.34
N THR A 727 12.07 32.62 17.13
CA THR A 727 13.34 31.88 16.95
C THR A 727 13.45 31.05 15.69
N ASP A 728 12.39 30.38 15.23
CA ASP A 728 12.53 29.31 14.23
C ASP A 728 11.68 29.57 12.99
N GLY A 729 12.22 29.43 11.77
CA GLY A 729 11.55 29.84 10.52
C GLY A 729 10.71 28.74 9.87
N ALA A 730 11.36 27.69 9.39
CA ALA A 730 10.75 26.64 8.56
C ALA A 730 10.08 25.57 9.42
N ILE A 731 10.85 24.87 10.26
CA ILE A 731 10.40 23.69 11.00
C ILE A 731 10.93 23.77 12.43
N LEU A 732 10.03 23.61 13.40
CA LEU A 732 10.38 23.48 14.82
C LEU A 732 9.81 22.17 15.37
N ASN A 733 10.69 21.31 15.85
CA ASN A 733 10.37 20.09 16.59
C ASN A 733 10.61 20.32 18.09
N LEU A 734 9.54 20.44 18.87
CA LEU A 734 9.59 20.78 20.29
C LEU A 734 9.17 19.61 21.18
N ALA A 735 9.98 19.32 22.20
CA ALA A 735 9.62 18.46 23.32
C ALA A 735 9.48 19.27 24.63
N ASP A 736 8.30 19.21 25.24
CA ASP A 736 8.03 19.77 26.57
C ASP A 736 8.47 18.85 27.71
N ALA A 737 8.40 19.35 28.94
CA ALA A 737 8.56 18.61 30.19
C ALA A 737 8.03 17.16 30.19
N GLY A 738 8.94 16.19 30.27
CA GLY A 738 8.63 14.75 30.31
C GLY A 738 8.06 14.15 29.02
N ALA A 739 8.16 14.84 27.88
CA ALA A 739 7.71 14.38 26.58
C ALA A 739 8.90 14.13 25.63
N SER A 740 8.64 13.40 24.55
CA SER A 740 9.55 13.29 23.42
C SER A 740 8.89 13.80 22.14
N SER A 741 9.68 14.25 21.17
CA SER A 741 9.22 14.72 19.86
C SER A 741 10.20 14.30 18.76
N SER A 742 9.69 13.82 17.63
CA SER A 742 10.54 13.24 16.57
C SER A 742 10.03 13.59 15.18
N ILE A 743 10.97 13.99 14.31
CA ILE A 743 10.72 14.23 12.89
C ILE A 743 11.76 13.51 12.03
N GLU A 744 11.35 13.11 10.83
CA GLU A 744 12.21 12.55 9.79
C GLU A 744 12.00 13.33 8.49
N LEU A 745 13.08 13.80 7.86
CA LEU A 745 13.05 14.44 6.55
C LEU A 745 13.84 13.60 5.55
N ILE A 746 13.21 13.29 4.42
CA ILE A 746 13.81 12.49 3.33
C ILE A 746 13.50 13.16 1.99
N ASN A 747 14.46 13.21 1.08
CA ASN A 747 14.27 13.70 -0.29
C ASN A 747 13.57 15.06 -0.31
N SER A 748 13.93 15.99 0.57
CA SER A 748 13.17 17.25 0.76
C SER A 748 14.05 18.47 0.55
N THR A 749 13.43 19.63 0.32
CA THR A 749 14.16 20.90 0.15
C THR A 749 13.65 21.92 1.17
N VAL A 750 14.51 22.39 2.05
CA VAL A 750 14.24 23.43 3.05
C VAL A 750 15.06 24.68 2.71
N ALA A 751 14.45 25.67 2.09
CA ALA A 751 15.17 26.80 1.49
C ALA A 751 14.60 28.17 1.85
N GLU A 752 15.43 29.21 1.91
CA GLU A 752 14.97 30.62 1.96
C GLU A 752 14.05 30.96 3.15
N ASN A 753 14.08 30.18 4.24
CA ASN A 753 13.25 30.45 5.41
C ASN A 753 13.98 31.37 6.40
N ALA A 754 13.22 32.21 7.10
CA ALA A 754 13.76 33.21 8.01
C ALA A 754 13.19 33.08 9.43
N GLY A 755 14.06 33.20 10.42
CA GLY A 755 13.77 33.26 11.86
C GLY A 755 14.77 34.17 12.57
N THR A 756 14.81 34.13 13.91
CA THR A 756 15.80 34.87 14.72
C THR A 756 16.90 34.00 15.35
N ALA A 757 16.72 32.67 15.39
CA ALA A 757 17.71 31.70 15.87
C ALA A 757 18.04 30.64 14.81
N THR A 758 17.04 30.04 14.17
CA THR A 758 17.22 29.05 13.09
C THR A 758 16.21 29.31 11.99
N GLY A 759 16.65 29.55 10.77
CA GLY A 759 15.75 29.72 9.63
C GLY A 759 15.19 28.38 9.16
N GLY A 760 16.02 27.33 9.10
CA GLY A 760 15.64 26.01 8.58
C GLY A 760 15.04 25.10 9.65
N ILE A 761 15.77 24.05 10.02
CA ILE A 761 15.28 22.96 10.90
C ILE A 761 15.81 23.13 12.33
N ALA A 762 14.90 23.26 13.29
CA ALA A 762 15.23 23.33 14.71
C ALA A 762 14.66 22.15 15.50
N SER A 763 15.49 21.51 16.33
CA SER A 763 15.04 20.58 17.39
C SER A 763 15.25 21.21 18.77
N VAL A 764 14.22 21.22 19.59
CA VAL A 764 14.19 21.93 20.87
C VAL A 764 13.65 21.06 21.98
N SER A 765 14.38 20.94 23.10
CA SER A 765 13.91 20.32 24.33
C SER A 765 13.84 21.34 25.47
N LEU A 766 12.61 21.67 25.92
CA LEU A 766 12.35 22.60 27.02
C LEU A 766 11.73 21.85 28.20
N GLY A 767 12.54 21.11 28.96
CA GLY A 767 12.03 20.25 30.04
C GLY A 767 11.89 18.78 29.63
N GLY A 768 11.88 18.48 28.32
CA GLY A 768 11.54 17.15 27.80
C GLY A 768 12.62 16.09 27.91
N ASP A 769 12.23 14.86 27.57
CA ASP A 769 13.14 13.72 27.49
C ASP A 769 14.01 13.85 26.23
N SER A 770 13.39 14.01 25.05
CA SER A 770 14.13 14.15 23.79
C SER A 770 13.37 14.86 22.65
N ALA A 771 14.05 15.71 21.89
CA ALA A 771 13.62 16.23 20.59
C ALA A 771 14.63 15.79 19.52
N THR A 772 14.19 14.99 18.56
CA THR A 772 15.07 14.35 17.55
C THR A 772 14.63 14.69 16.13
N ALA A 773 15.57 15.10 15.28
CA ALA A 773 15.36 15.23 13.84
C ALA A 773 16.35 14.33 13.10
N GLU A 774 15.85 13.48 12.21
CA GLU A 774 16.67 12.70 11.29
C GLU A 774 16.53 13.25 9.87
N VAL A 775 17.64 13.47 9.18
CA VAL A 775 17.65 14.12 7.87
C VAL A 775 18.47 13.29 6.89
N ARG A 776 17.88 12.94 5.74
CA ARG A 776 18.51 12.17 4.66
C ARG A 776 18.21 12.79 3.31
N ASN A 777 19.17 12.75 2.40
CA ASN A 777 18.97 13.11 0.99
C ASN A 777 18.22 14.45 0.82
N THR A 778 18.50 15.42 1.68
CA THR A 778 17.72 16.64 1.82
C THR A 778 18.63 17.85 1.61
N ILE A 779 18.14 18.82 0.85
CA ILE A 779 18.77 20.12 0.68
C ILE A 779 18.27 21.03 1.81
N VAL A 780 19.18 21.62 2.59
CA VAL A 780 18.88 22.68 3.56
C VAL A 780 19.78 23.88 3.25
N THR A 781 19.22 24.93 2.63
CA THR A 781 20.02 26.03 2.08
C THR A 781 19.40 27.40 2.30
N ASP A 782 20.24 28.43 2.34
CA ASP A 782 19.81 29.85 2.29
C ASP A 782 18.77 30.23 3.37
N ASN A 783 18.76 29.53 4.50
CA ASN A 783 17.89 29.87 5.62
C ASN A 783 18.61 30.83 6.60
N ALA A 784 17.89 31.82 7.11
CA ALA A 784 18.43 32.86 7.97
C ALA A 784 17.91 32.78 9.43
N PRO A 785 18.77 32.96 10.44
CA PRO A 785 20.21 33.15 10.34
C PRO A 785 21.00 31.86 10.11
N ASN A 786 20.41 30.69 10.41
CA ASN A 786 21.06 29.38 10.32
C ASN A 786 20.17 28.34 9.62
N ASN A 787 20.79 27.39 8.91
CA ASN A 787 20.09 26.25 8.30
C ASN A 787 19.59 25.25 9.36
N LEU A 788 20.40 24.95 10.36
CA LEU A 788 20.12 23.92 11.35
C LEU A 788 20.38 24.44 12.77
N GLY A 789 19.61 23.95 13.74
CA GLY A 789 19.75 24.36 15.14
C GLY A 789 19.24 23.32 16.14
N THR A 790 19.93 23.21 17.27
CA THR A 790 19.49 22.40 18.41
C THR A 790 19.56 23.20 19.69
N PHE A 791 18.49 23.19 20.49
CA PHE A 791 18.41 23.95 21.73
C PHE A 791 17.85 23.07 22.85
N ALA A 792 18.56 22.97 23.96
CA ALA A 792 18.08 22.22 25.13
C ALA A 792 18.29 23.05 26.40
N SER A 793 17.21 23.27 27.17
CA SER A 793 17.33 23.78 28.54
C SER A 793 17.54 22.64 29.54
N THR A 794 16.94 21.48 29.27
CA THR A 794 17.16 20.17 29.89
C THR A 794 16.82 19.05 28.88
N GLY A 795 17.23 17.80 29.13
CA GLY A 795 17.01 16.68 28.20
C GLY A 795 17.93 16.71 26.98
N VAL A 796 17.52 16.05 25.89
CA VAL A 796 18.33 15.95 24.67
C VAL A 796 17.62 16.59 23.47
N ALA A 797 18.27 17.57 22.83
CA ALA A 797 17.89 18.01 21.49
C ALA A 797 18.96 17.53 20.50
N SER A 798 18.57 16.85 19.43
CA SER A 798 19.51 16.29 18.45
C SER A 798 18.99 16.43 17.04
N LEU A 799 19.92 16.68 16.12
CA LEU A 799 19.71 16.58 14.69
C LEU A 799 20.79 15.63 14.15
N ARG A 800 20.38 14.59 13.45
CA ARG A 800 21.25 13.52 13.00
C ARG A 800 21.15 13.36 11.49
N SER A 801 22.28 13.50 10.81
CA SER A 801 22.38 13.11 9.41
C SER A 801 22.30 11.60 9.24
N ARG A 802 21.56 11.21 8.21
CA ARG A 802 21.46 9.85 7.70
C ARG A 802 22.12 9.71 6.32
N GLY A 803 22.94 10.70 5.95
CA GLY A 803 23.72 10.76 4.72
C GLY A 803 23.05 11.54 3.59
N TYR A 804 23.86 11.87 2.58
CA TYR A 804 23.49 12.50 1.32
C TYR A 804 22.78 13.85 1.47
N ASN A 805 23.02 14.59 2.55
CA ASN A 805 22.42 15.92 2.71
C ASN A 805 23.30 17.00 2.08
N LEU A 806 22.70 18.10 1.64
CA LEU A 806 23.43 19.23 1.05
C LEU A 806 23.07 20.54 1.78
N SER A 807 24.09 21.29 2.21
CA SER A 807 23.96 22.61 2.81
C SER A 807 24.95 23.62 2.23
N ASN A 808 24.48 24.86 2.04
CA ASN A 808 25.31 25.99 1.63
C ASN A 808 26.13 26.60 2.77
N THR A 809 25.94 26.15 4.02
CA THR A 809 26.68 26.61 5.20
C THR A 809 27.56 25.50 5.78
N ASN A 810 28.40 25.85 6.76
CA ASN A 810 29.26 24.91 7.44
C ASN A 810 28.50 24.13 8.52
N ASP A 811 27.62 23.23 8.10
CA ASP A 811 26.77 22.44 9.00
C ASP A 811 27.39 21.09 9.39
N GLY A 812 28.72 20.94 9.25
CA GLY A 812 29.43 19.67 9.45
C GLY A 812 29.35 19.08 10.86
N SER A 813 28.85 19.82 11.85
CA SER A 813 28.53 19.28 13.19
C SER A 813 27.18 18.54 13.24
N PHE A 814 26.33 18.72 12.23
CA PHE A 814 25.03 18.09 12.07
C PHE A 814 25.01 17.14 10.87
N PHE A 815 25.53 17.60 9.74
CA PHE A 815 25.74 16.86 8.50
C PHE A 815 27.16 16.30 8.47
N ASP A 816 27.37 15.27 9.30
CA ASP A 816 28.67 14.71 9.66
C ASP A 816 28.99 13.38 8.93
N GLN A 817 28.11 12.92 8.05
CA GLN A 817 28.35 11.69 7.28
C GLN A 817 29.26 11.98 6.09
N VAL A 818 30.06 10.99 5.68
CA VAL A 818 31.00 11.12 4.55
C VAL A 818 30.29 11.50 3.25
N SER A 819 29.04 11.07 3.09
CA SER A 819 28.16 11.38 1.96
C SER A 819 27.54 12.78 2.00
N ASP A 820 27.67 13.52 3.09
CA ASP A 820 27.09 14.86 3.20
C ASP A 820 27.96 15.92 2.51
N GLN A 821 27.29 16.92 1.93
CA GLN A 821 27.88 18.02 1.19
C GLN A 821 27.65 19.35 1.92
N ASN A 822 28.67 19.86 2.62
CA ASN A 822 28.61 21.12 3.37
C ASN A 822 29.36 22.25 2.65
N ASN A 823 28.96 23.50 2.90
CA ASN A 823 29.53 24.70 2.26
C ASN A 823 29.42 24.70 0.73
N ILE A 824 28.38 24.08 0.18
CA ILE A 824 28.15 23.96 -1.26
C ILE A 824 26.81 24.57 -1.61
N ASN A 825 26.79 25.51 -2.55
CA ASN A 825 25.54 26.07 -3.05
C ASN A 825 24.81 25.00 -3.90
N PRO A 826 23.57 24.61 -3.58
CA PRO A 826 22.79 23.65 -4.36
C PRO A 826 22.36 24.17 -5.74
N GLN A 827 22.53 25.45 -6.04
CA GLN A 827 22.17 26.07 -7.33
C GLN A 827 20.71 25.82 -7.71
N LEU A 828 19.81 26.11 -6.76
CA LEU A 828 18.36 25.98 -6.95
C LEU A 828 17.83 27.00 -7.96
N LEU A 829 16.88 26.57 -8.79
CA LEU A 829 16.00 27.46 -9.54
C LEU A 829 14.92 28.07 -8.62
N PRO A 830 14.32 29.21 -9.00
CA PRO A 830 13.22 29.81 -8.23
C PRO A 830 12.05 28.84 -8.00
N LEU A 831 11.37 29.00 -6.87
CA LEU A 831 10.20 28.18 -6.52
C LEU A 831 9.08 28.35 -7.58
N ALA A 832 8.72 27.25 -8.25
CA ALA A 832 7.70 27.22 -9.29
C ALA A 832 7.08 25.81 -9.39
N LEU A 833 6.01 25.61 -10.17
CA LEU A 833 5.38 24.28 -10.30
C LEU A 833 6.31 23.22 -10.92
N ASN A 834 7.23 23.62 -11.80
CA ASN A 834 8.21 22.75 -12.48
C ASN A 834 7.65 21.42 -13.04
N GLY A 835 6.37 21.41 -13.43
CA GLY A 835 5.68 20.23 -13.97
C GLY A 835 4.80 19.45 -12.97
N GLY A 836 4.86 19.74 -11.67
CA GLY A 836 4.00 19.14 -10.64
C GLY A 836 2.77 19.99 -10.28
N THR A 837 1.95 19.47 -9.35
CA THR A 837 0.77 20.18 -8.81
C THR A 837 1.10 21.10 -7.63
N THR A 838 2.28 20.91 -7.02
CA THR A 838 2.81 21.71 -5.91
C THR A 838 4.16 22.35 -6.31
N PRO A 839 4.49 23.58 -5.87
CA PRO A 839 5.75 24.22 -6.26
C PRO A 839 7.00 23.56 -5.66
N THR A 840 8.03 23.35 -6.47
CA THR A 840 9.36 22.84 -6.10
C THR A 840 10.46 23.84 -6.43
N HIS A 841 11.64 23.67 -5.85
CA HIS A 841 12.87 24.26 -6.37
C HIS A 841 13.50 23.27 -7.35
N GLY A 842 13.59 23.65 -8.64
CA GLY A 842 14.31 22.86 -9.64
C GLY A 842 15.82 22.93 -9.46
N LEU A 843 16.56 22.06 -10.13
CA LEU A 843 18.02 22.04 -10.14
C LEU A 843 18.54 22.49 -11.51
N ILE A 844 19.63 23.26 -11.53
CA ILE A 844 20.38 23.46 -12.78
C ILE A 844 21.31 22.27 -13.03
N ALA A 845 21.66 22.02 -14.28
CA ALA A 845 22.44 20.84 -14.69
C ALA A 845 23.83 20.71 -14.03
N SER A 846 24.42 21.82 -13.55
CA SER A 846 25.72 21.81 -12.84
C SER A 846 25.60 21.67 -11.32
N SER A 847 24.38 21.52 -10.79
CA SER A 847 24.16 21.46 -9.35
C SER A 847 24.85 20.24 -8.74
N ALA A 848 25.45 20.43 -7.56
CA ALA A 848 26.06 19.35 -6.80
C ALA A 848 25.03 18.40 -6.16
N ALA A 849 23.73 18.73 -6.24
CA ALA A 849 22.65 17.84 -5.84
C ALA A 849 22.35 16.76 -6.89
N VAL A 850 22.73 16.98 -8.15
CA VAL A 850 22.40 16.09 -9.27
C VAL A 850 23.19 14.78 -9.18
N ASP A 851 22.49 13.65 -9.27
CA ASP A 851 22.98 12.26 -9.15
C ASP A 851 23.86 11.99 -7.91
N ALA A 852 23.68 12.79 -6.87
CA ALA A 852 24.57 12.82 -5.71
C ALA A 852 23.95 12.19 -4.44
N GLY A 853 22.76 11.61 -4.57
CA GLY A 853 21.85 11.25 -3.49
C GLY A 853 21.66 9.76 -3.25
N ASP A 854 20.87 9.48 -2.22
CA ASP A 854 20.34 8.15 -1.90
C ASP A 854 18.92 8.28 -1.33
N SER A 855 17.93 7.83 -2.10
CA SER A 855 16.52 7.90 -1.72
C SER A 855 16.09 6.85 -0.69
N GLY A 856 17.01 5.98 -0.25
CA GLY A 856 16.75 4.87 0.66
C GLY A 856 15.97 5.28 1.91
N GLY A 857 14.92 4.52 2.26
CA GLY A 857 14.04 4.79 3.40
C GLY A 857 12.90 5.78 3.15
N SER A 858 12.86 6.47 2.00
CA SER A 858 11.75 7.36 1.65
C SER A 858 10.40 6.62 1.59
N GLY A 859 10.42 5.37 1.12
CA GLY A 859 9.22 4.59 0.77
C GLY A 859 8.56 5.04 -0.54
N VAL A 860 9.16 5.98 -1.27
CA VAL A 860 8.65 6.55 -2.53
C VAL A 860 9.77 6.64 -3.58
N LEU A 861 9.46 6.32 -4.84
CA LEU A 861 10.39 6.39 -5.98
C LEU A 861 9.96 7.39 -7.04
N THR A 862 9.25 8.42 -6.62
CA THR A 862 9.12 9.61 -7.42
C THR A 862 9.74 10.78 -6.67
N ASP A 863 10.00 11.87 -7.36
CA ASP A 863 10.17 13.16 -6.73
C ASP A 863 8.81 13.79 -6.39
N GLN A 864 8.84 15.02 -5.87
CA GLN A 864 7.65 15.76 -5.48
C GLN A 864 6.63 15.96 -6.62
N ARG A 865 7.08 15.94 -7.88
CA ARG A 865 6.24 16.16 -9.06
C ARG A 865 5.55 14.88 -9.51
N GLY A 866 5.96 13.73 -8.98
CA GLY A 866 5.57 12.41 -9.48
C GLY A 866 6.48 11.90 -10.61
N VAL A 867 7.63 12.54 -10.85
CA VAL A 867 8.65 12.08 -11.81
C VAL A 867 9.44 10.95 -11.17
N ALA A 868 9.78 9.89 -11.92
CA ALA A 868 10.48 8.72 -11.39
C ALA A 868 11.84 9.08 -10.75
N ARG A 869 12.28 8.26 -9.81
CA ARG A 869 13.55 8.40 -9.08
C ARG A 869 14.23 7.03 -8.90
N PRO A 870 15.55 6.88 -9.16
CA PRO A 870 16.43 7.84 -9.83
C PRO A 870 16.14 7.98 -11.33
N ILE A 871 16.46 9.15 -11.91
CA ILE A 871 16.67 9.31 -13.35
C ILE A 871 18.15 9.54 -13.58
N ASP A 872 18.81 8.50 -14.07
CA ASP A 872 20.26 8.48 -14.28
C ASP A 872 20.66 9.42 -15.44
N LEU A 873 21.34 10.52 -15.14
CA LEU A 873 21.99 11.36 -16.14
C LEU A 873 23.40 10.83 -16.45
N PRO A 874 24.05 11.19 -17.58
CA PRO A 874 25.38 10.68 -17.92
C PRO A 874 26.54 11.11 -16.98
N LEU A 875 26.24 11.69 -15.81
CA LEU A 875 27.21 12.04 -14.78
C LEU A 875 27.61 10.80 -13.95
N ALA A 876 28.58 10.97 -13.05
CA ALA A 876 29.03 9.88 -12.19
C ALA A 876 28.14 9.79 -10.94
N ASN A 877 27.41 8.68 -10.82
CA ASN A 877 26.46 8.50 -9.72
C ASN A 877 27.15 8.26 -8.37
N VAL A 878 26.62 8.91 -7.35
CA VAL A 878 26.90 8.63 -5.94
C VAL A 878 25.64 8.02 -5.32
N GLY A 879 25.79 7.14 -4.32
CA GLY A 879 24.65 6.47 -3.68
C GLY A 879 23.85 5.59 -4.64
N ASP A 880 22.54 5.85 -4.77
CA ASP A 880 21.64 5.15 -5.70
C ASP A 880 21.46 5.90 -7.04
N GLY A 881 22.10 7.05 -7.21
CA GLY A 881 21.99 7.92 -8.38
C GLY A 881 20.77 8.84 -8.36
N THR A 882 20.08 8.98 -7.23
CA THR A 882 19.02 9.99 -7.09
C THR A 882 19.60 11.37 -6.86
N ASP A 883 18.82 12.40 -7.11
CA ASP A 883 19.18 13.76 -6.70
C ASP A 883 18.92 13.97 -5.21
N ILE A 884 19.75 14.84 -4.61
CA ILE A 884 19.53 15.34 -3.26
C ILE A 884 18.35 16.33 -3.31
N GLY A 885 17.33 16.12 -2.48
CA GLY A 885 16.21 17.05 -2.29
C GLY A 885 14.90 16.64 -2.97
N ALA A 886 13.94 17.58 -3.01
CA ALA A 886 12.55 17.31 -3.43
C ALA A 886 12.34 17.13 -4.94
N PHE A 887 13.36 17.42 -5.73
CA PHE A 887 13.32 17.44 -7.19
C PHE A 887 14.31 16.41 -7.75
N GLU A 888 13.96 15.78 -8.86
CA GLU A 888 14.85 14.94 -9.67
C GLU A 888 15.08 15.57 -11.06
N ALA A 889 16.32 15.84 -11.43
CA ALA A 889 16.67 16.42 -12.71
C ALA A 889 16.41 15.42 -13.84
N GLU A 890 15.74 15.89 -14.89
CA GLU A 890 15.53 15.12 -16.11
C GLU A 890 16.58 15.51 -17.17
N PRO A 891 17.01 14.57 -18.03
CA PRO A 891 17.89 14.89 -19.13
C PRO A 891 17.17 15.81 -20.12
N ASP A 892 17.87 16.82 -20.63
CA ASP A 892 17.31 17.73 -21.63
C ASP A 892 17.13 17.00 -22.98
N ASN A 893 15.95 16.40 -23.16
CA ASN A 893 15.60 15.62 -24.35
C ASN A 893 15.52 16.45 -25.64
N VAL A 894 15.59 17.78 -25.55
CA VAL A 894 15.59 18.66 -26.74
C VAL A 894 16.87 18.49 -27.55
N PHE A 895 17.99 18.09 -26.92
CA PHE A 895 19.31 18.01 -27.57
C PHE A 895 19.88 16.59 -27.69
N ALA A 896 19.14 15.56 -27.28
CA ALA A 896 19.58 14.16 -27.30
C ALA A 896 19.91 13.60 -28.71
N ASN A 897 19.47 14.30 -29.78
CA ASN A 897 19.71 13.90 -31.17
C ASN A 897 20.91 14.60 -31.84
N GLY A 898 21.76 15.31 -31.09
CA GLY A 898 23.04 15.80 -31.58
C GLY A 898 22.97 16.91 -32.63
N PHE A 899 21.97 17.80 -32.57
CA PHE A 899 21.99 19.05 -33.33
C PHE A 899 22.54 20.19 -32.47
N GLU A 900 23.86 20.39 -32.59
CA GLU A 900 24.53 21.68 -32.42
C GLU A 900 24.72 22.34 -33.79
#